data_AF-A0A2D6NDB4-F1
#
_entry.id   AF-A0A2D6NDB4-F1
#
_cell.length_a   1.000
_cell.length_b   1.000
_cell.length_c   1.000
_cell.angle_alpha   90.00
_cell.angle_beta   90.00
_cell.angle_gamma   90.00
#
_symmetry.space_group_name_H-M   'P 1'
#
loop_
_entity.id
_entity.type
_entity.pdbx_description
1 polymer ?
#
loop_
_entity_poly.entity_id
_entity_poly.type
_entity_poly.pdbx_seq_one_letter_code
_entity_poly.pdbx_strand_id
1 'polypeptide(L)'
;MLVGTRIYKKRGLKLKSDKRGQITLFVVLGLVLLILSGILIGVKMRLQSDKPPIDKLILESSNEKQIYNFVTTCLSSVSREAIEKVGITGGNIYMEGLTASPIPTDSDVLVFAPLKIPYWNYLKECDQSFIGCLSSNKPPLCKPGRPCTVTESVGHNSIEEQMSRYIEENLNYCTNYFRHFENQVLVKEEDDPEVDAIIGDGEISFYLNYPLELTDFSTDNKASLSEFSAEWDVNLKEVYELADEMIEAEREQAFLEKITLNLITAFSDIDSSKLPPTSRMTIKGGGKEFWMRTEVEDLLNYDVLPYNSFIQFQNVNNYNPIFANLTKEYGIYEDGFWSLFDILISNSSDYYPHLSMETIYTYLPIYLKIGDSEIIQPTSADIGDNFMLQTLNFLVNDYRFKYDLSYPLLFTINQENAFSGDGFEFSFAVEANIRQNRAVDKGLAPIQITRPFLTSLDSATQLVNKTIIIETRDRHTGESLEGVSISYYCGFVFELGNTIMKSDKAVFEGKMPFCQFGGKILFEKMGYLGDYLDYNNWEQGNDEFFTFELWPVAEKKINILKRTSENIENIEGAGEEAIIMYETEATELNLTEKVIFNLERQKNSSFEGDVPLVGFLLFRPENGSLAMNQDSQRENIETLYDEGMINDSLRQEYLSALEQQTDLTLPEQNNIMEFVPGTYDVEAHLIYEGNISIPSDTKNICESTCTFGDFNEWGECSGYCGLTGDTETLELEEKSMSSWMSGGAILNFTLTEEQTYNEKDLIFYVLEMSIPESWDDMIKIKSIDEYQEDKIHYIVPLI
;
A
#
# COMPACT_ATOMS: atom_id res chain seq x y z
N MET A 1 -47.35 -17.74 -31.51
CA MET A 1 -48.58 -17.23 -32.15
C MET A 1 -48.23 -15.90 -32.81
N LEU A 2 -48.38 -15.79 -34.15
CA LEU A 2 -48.40 -14.57 -35.02
C LEU A 2 -47.16 -13.62 -34.95
N VAL A 3 -46.22 -13.61 -35.92
CA VAL A 3 -46.24 -13.11 -37.33
C VAL A 3 -46.29 -11.58 -37.47
N GLY A 4 -45.26 -11.01 -38.11
CA GLY A 4 -45.27 -9.66 -38.68
C GLY A 4 -43.94 -9.20 -39.30
N THR A 5 -43.66 -9.57 -40.55
CA THR A 5 -42.53 -9.06 -41.36
C THR A 5 -42.92 -7.78 -42.12
N ARG A 6 -42.02 -6.78 -42.18
CA ARG A 6 -42.12 -5.62 -43.07
C ARG A 6 -40.87 -5.50 -43.96
N ILE A 7 -41.11 -5.47 -45.27
CA ILE A 7 -40.15 -5.28 -46.36
C ILE A 7 -40.14 -3.79 -46.74
N TYR A 8 -38.95 -3.17 -46.86
CA TYR A 8 -38.78 -1.83 -47.44
C TYR A 8 -38.22 -1.88 -48.87
N LYS A 9 -38.89 -1.14 -49.75
CA LYS A 9 -38.76 -1.10 -51.21
C LYS A 9 -37.81 0.04 -51.62
N LYS A 10 -36.66 -0.28 -52.24
CA LYS A 10 -35.70 0.70 -52.81
C LYS A 10 -36.28 1.32 -54.09
N ARG A 11 -36.44 2.66 -54.13
CA ARG A 11 -36.70 3.45 -55.36
C ARG A 11 -35.37 3.88 -55.97
N GLY A 12 -35.11 3.48 -57.21
CA GLY A 12 -33.96 3.95 -58.00
C GLY A 12 -34.24 5.29 -58.67
N LEU A 13 -33.38 6.28 -58.41
CA LEU A 13 -33.32 7.55 -59.13
C LEU A 13 -32.28 7.42 -60.26
N LYS A 14 -32.74 7.46 -61.51
CA LYS A 14 -31.87 7.57 -62.71
C LYS A 14 -31.53 9.05 -62.94
N LEU A 15 -30.27 9.43 -62.68
CA LEU A 15 -29.71 10.71 -63.09
C LEU A 15 -29.26 10.64 -64.55
N LYS A 16 -29.78 11.56 -65.37
CA LYS A 16 -29.53 11.69 -66.80
C LYS A 16 -28.20 12.44 -66.98
N SER A 17 -27.15 11.72 -67.38
CA SER A 17 -25.80 12.24 -67.60
C SER A 17 -25.74 13.13 -68.84
N ASP A 18 -25.53 14.43 -68.64
CA ASP A 18 -25.26 15.40 -69.70
C ASP A 18 -23.74 15.42 -69.99
N LYS A 19 -23.34 15.06 -71.21
CA LYS A 19 -21.93 14.76 -71.59
C LYS A 19 -20.96 15.95 -71.53
N ARG A 20 -21.43 17.15 -71.15
CA ARG A 20 -20.58 18.35 -71.00
C ARG A 20 -20.09 18.58 -69.57
N GLY A 21 -20.72 17.99 -68.55
CA GLY A 21 -20.28 18.10 -67.15
C GLY A 21 -19.12 17.17 -66.77
N GLN A 22 -18.89 16.11 -67.54
CA GLN A 22 -17.81 15.15 -67.26
C GLN A 22 -16.42 15.73 -67.54
N ILE A 23 -16.28 16.57 -68.57
CA ILE A 23 -14.97 17.15 -68.92
C ILE A 23 -14.51 18.13 -67.83
N THR A 24 -15.40 18.98 -67.33
CA THR A 24 -15.07 19.93 -66.26
C THR A 24 -14.69 19.20 -64.96
N LEU A 25 -15.34 18.07 -64.67
CA LEU A 25 -15.00 17.24 -63.50
C LEU A 25 -13.58 16.69 -63.60
N PHE A 26 -13.18 16.15 -64.75
CA PHE A 26 -11.81 15.62 -64.93
C PHE A 26 -10.74 16.70 -64.88
N VAL A 27 -11.03 17.91 -65.37
CA VAL A 27 -10.09 19.05 -65.29
C VAL A 27 -9.92 19.51 -63.85
N VAL A 28 -11.00 19.63 -63.08
CA VAL A 28 -10.94 19.99 -61.65
C VAL A 28 -10.20 18.91 -60.85
N LEU A 29 -10.50 17.63 -61.12
CA LEU A 29 -9.84 16.51 -60.43
C LEU A 29 -8.34 16.47 -60.73
N GLY A 30 -7.95 16.70 -61.99
CA GLY A 30 -6.55 16.79 -62.40
C GLY A 30 -5.82 17.96 -61.73
N LEU A 31 -6.47 19.12 -61.62
CA LEU A 31 -5.88 20.29 -60.94
C LEU A 31 -5.69 20.04 -59.43
N VAL A 32 -6.67 19.42 -58.77
CA VAL A 32 -6.56 19.06 -57.34
C VAL A 32 -5.43 18.07 -57.11
N LEU A 33 -5.28 17.06 -57.97
CA LEU A 33 -4.17 16.11 -57.91
C LEU A 33 -2.81 16.79 -58.11
N LEU A 34 -2.73 17.76 -59.02
CA LEU A 34 -1.50 18.51 -59.31
C LEU A 34 -1.11 19.41 -58.14
N ILE A 35 -2.08 20.07 -57.50
CA ILE A 35 -1.87 20.88 -56.30
C ILE A 35 -1.44 20.00 -55.12
N LEU A 36 -2.11 18.88 -54.87
CA LEU A 36 -1.72 17.94 -53.80
C LEU A 36 -0.31 17.37 -54.02
N SER A 37 0.03 17.02 -55.26
CA SER A 37 1.37 16.55 -55.62
C SER A 37 2.42 17.66 -55.45
N GLY A 38 2.10 18.89 -55.84
CA GLY A 38 2.98 20.05 -55.65
C GLY A 38 3.22 20.39 -54.18
N ILE A 39 2.19 20.26 -53.33
CA ILE A 39 2.31 20.43 -51.88
C ILE A 39 3.18 19.31 -51.29
N LEU A 40 2.93 18.05 -51.67
CA LEU A 40 3.75 16.90 -51.22
C LEU A 40 5.22 17.05 -51.60
N ILE A 41 5.51 17.50 -52.83
CA ILE A 41 6.88 17.75 -53.30
C ILE A 41 7.48 18.95 -52.55
N GLY A 42 6.73 20.03 -52.36
CA GLY A 42 7.20 21.23 -51.65
C GLY A 42 7.49 20.96 -50.17
N VAL A 43 6.70 20.11 -49.51
CA VAL A 43 6.94 19.68 -48.12
C VAL A 43 8.15 18.77 -48.05
N LYS A 44 8.31 17.79 -48.96
CA LYS A 44 9.52 16.95 -49.01
C LYS A 44 10.80 17.75 -49.26
N MET A 45 10.77 18.77 -50.12
CA MET A 45 11.94 19.61 -50.38
C MET A 45 12.29 20.51 -49.18
N ARG A 46 11.30 20.97 -48.41
CA ARG A 46 11.56 21.72 -47.17
C ARG A 46 12.11 20.83 -46.05
N LEU A 47 11.59 19.62 -45.89
CA LEU A 47 12.08 18.67 -44.88
C LEU A 47 13.51 18.16 -45.19
N GLN A 48 13.96 18.22 -46.44
CA GLN A 48 15.35 17.91 -46.81
C GLN A 48 16.32 19.09 -46.66
N SER A 49 15.85 20.30 -46.36
CA SER A 49 16.72 21.50 -46.33
C SER A 49 17.45 21.70 -45.00
N ASP A 50 17.21 20.87 -43.98
CA ASP A 50 17.89 20.96 -42.68
C ASP A 50 19.08 19.99 -42.52
N LYS A 51 19.31 19.07 -43.47
CA LYS A 51 20.60 18.36 -43.54
C LYS A 51 21.61 19.31 -44.19
N PRO A 52 22.69 19.75 -43.51
CA PRO A 52 23.72 20.54 -44.16
C PRO A 52 24.18 19.78 -45.40
N PRO A 53 24.29 20.44 -46.57
CA PRO A 53 24.73 19.78 -47.78
C PRO A 53 26.16 19.32 -47.54
N ILE A 54 26.35 18.03 -47.27
CA ILE A 54 27.66 17.39 -47.41
C ILE A 54 27.94 17.45 -48.91
N ASP A 55 28.60 18.53 -49.33
CA ASP A 55 29.18 18.61 -50.66
C ASP A 55 29.99 17.34 -50.82
N LYS A 56 29.74 16.58 -51.91
CA LYS A 56 30.52 15.38 -52.21
C LYS A 56 31.98 15.80 -52.35
N LEU A 57 32.74 15.73 -51.26
CA LEU A 57 34.17 15.96 -51.23
C LEU A 57 34.77 15.03 -52.28
N ILE A 58 35.21 15.62 -53.39
CA ILE A 58 35.91 14.90 -54.44
C ILE A 58 37.31 14.64 -53.88
N LEU A 59 37.46 13.54 -53.14
CA LEU A 59 38.75 13.10 -52.63
C LEU A 59 39.56 12.55 -53.82
N GLU A 60 40.57 13.30 -54.23
CA GLU A 60 41.36 13.04 -55.45
C GLU A 60 42.45 12.01 -55.18
N SER A 61 43.07 12.03 -53.99
CA SER A 61 44.15 11.11 -53.63
C SER A 61 43.70 9.90 -52.80
N SER A 62 44.46 8.80 -52.89
CA SER A 62 44.25 7.62 -52.03
C SER A 62 44.48 7.93 -50.55
N ASN A 63 45.40 8.85 -50.26
CA ASN A 63 45.78 9.22 -48.90
C ASN A 63 44.71 10.09 -48.23
N GLU A 64 44.12 11.04 -48.95
CA GLU A 64 42.94 11.79 -48.49
C GLU A 64 41.80 10.86 -48.07
N LYS A 65 41.49 9.84 -48.89
CA LYS A 65 40.45 8.84 -48.57
C LYS A 65 40.77 8.03 -47.32
N GLN A 66 42.03 7.65 -47.14
CA GLN A 66 42.43 6.88 -45.95
C GLN A 66 42.28 7.71 -44.68
N ILE A 67 42.74 8.96 -44.69
CA ILE A 67 42.63 9.87 -43.55
C ILE A 67 41.15 10.20 -43.29
N TYR A 68 40.37 10.49 -44.33
CA TYR A 68 38.94 10.73 -44.19
C TYR A 68 38.20 9.56 -43.55
N ASN A 69 38.43 8.34 -44.05
CA ASN A 69 37.83 7.14 -43.50
C ASN A 69 38.31 6.88 -42.06
N PHE A 70 39.58 7.17 -41.76
CA PHE A 70 40.13 7.01 -40.41
C PHE A 70 39.46 7.96 -39.40
N VAL A 71 39.38 9.26 -39.72
CA VAL A 71 38.69 10.25 -38.88
C VAL A 71 37.21 9.91 -38.74
N THR A 72 36.54 9.55 -39.84
CA THR A 72 35.11 9.14 -39.79
C THR A 72 34.92 7.90 -38.92
N THR A 73 35.79 6.90 -39.03
CA THR A 73 35.73 5.69 -38.18
C THR A 73 35.94 6.04 -36.71
N CYS A 74 36.86 6.96 -36.41
CA CYS A 74 37.07 7.46 -35.05
C CYS A 74 35.86 8.23 -34.53
N LEU A 75 35.31 9.14 -35.33
CA LEU A 75 34.09 9.87 -35.00
C LEU A 75 32.94 8.90 -34.71
N SER A 76 32.73 7.88 -35.55
CA SER A 76 31.75 6.82 -35.30
C SER A 76 32.04 6.11 -33.96
N SER A 77 33.25 5.62 -33.74
CA SER A 77 33.57 4.88 -32.51
C SER A 77 33.31 5.72 -31.24
N VAL A 78 33.76 6.98 -31.22
CA VAL A 78 33.63 7.86 -30.05
C VAL A 78 32.19 8.34 -29.87
N SER A 79 31.46 8.61 -30.95
CA SER A 79 30.05 9.01 -30.88
C SER A 79 29.14 7.88 -30.39
N ARG A 80 29.40 6.62 -30.77
CA ARG A 80 28.70 5.46 -30.19
C ARG A 80 28.89 5.40 -28.68
N GLU A 81 30.14 5.52 -28.22
CA GLU A 81 30.44 5.52 -26.79
C GLU A 81 29.74 6.69 -26.06
N ALA A 82 29.66 7.87 -26.70
CA ALA A 82 28.93 9.02 -26.15
C ALA A 82 27.44 8.71 -25.97
N ILE A 83 26.79 8.11 -26.99
CA ILE A 83 25.38 7.72 -26.93
C ILE A 83 25.15 6.67 -25.83
N GLU A 84 25.97 5.62 -25.79
CA GLU A 84 25.88 4.56 -24.77
C GLU A 84 26.04 5.14 -23.35
N LYS A 85 27.00 6.06 -23.15
CA LYS A 85 27.19 6.76 -21.88
C LYS A 85 25.96 7.58 -21.49
N VAL A 86 25.40 8.37 -22.39
CA VAL A 86 24.16 9.14 -22.15
C VAL A 86 23.02 8.20 -21.76
N GLY A 87 22.90 7.06 -22.43
CA GLY A 87 21.91 6.03 -22.15
C GLY A 87 21.96 5.56 -20.70
N ILE A 88 23.10 5.03 -20.26
CA ILE A 88 23.22 4.43 -18.92
C ILE A 88 23.35 5.45 -17.77
N THR A 89 23.34 6.75 -18.06
CA THR A 89 23.50 7.84 -17.07
C THR A 89 22.33 8.83 -17.06
N GLY A 90 21.18 8.44 -17.60
CA GLY A 90 19.96 9.25 -17.58
C GLY A 90 20.14 10.61 -18.26
N GLY A 91 20.95 10.65 -19.32
CA GLY A 91 21.23 11.85 -20.09
C GLY A 91 22.49 12.62 -19.70
N ASN A 92 23.23 12.23 -18.66
CA ASN A 92 24.34 13.02 -18.13
C ASN A 92 25.69 12.30 -18.22
N ILE A 93 26.52 12.66 -19.21
CA ILE A 93 27.92 12.22 -19.27
C ILE A 93 28.73 12.89 -18.15
N TYR A 94 28.47 14.18 -17.91
CA TYR A 94 29.20 15.00 -16.94
C TYR A 94 28.30 15.36 -15.76
N MET A 95 28.77 15.08 -14.54
CA MET A 95 28.01 15.30 -13.29
C MET A 95 28.42 16.59 -12.57
N GLU A 96 28.81 17.61 -13.33
CA GLU A 96 29.32 18.87 -12.78
C GLU A 96 28.22 19.59 -11.98
N GLY A 97 28.48 19.84 -10.70
CA GLY A 97 27.52 20.50 -9.80
C GLY A 97 26.52 19.57 -9.12
N LEU A 98 26.56 18.26 -9.40
CA LEU A 98 25.76 17.25 -8.68
C LEU A 98 26.53 16.68 -7.50
N THR A 99 25.85 16.51 -6.38
CA THR A 99 26.41 15.89 -5.18
C THR A 99 26.13 14.39 -5.15
N ALA A 100 27.13 13.59 -4.74
CA ALA A 100 27.02 12.15 -4.61
C ALA A 100 27.25 11.74 -3.16
N SER A 101 26.25 11.10 -2.54
CA SER A 101 26.31 10.56 -1.19
C SER A 101 26.23 9.04 -1.20
N PRO A 102 26.85 8.34 -0.23
CA PRO A 102 26.62 6.91 -0.02
C PRO A 102 25.19 6.59 0.47
N ILE A 103 24.48 7.59 1.01
CA ILE A 103 23.06 7.48 1.36
C ILE A 103 22.26 7.97 0.15
N PRO A 104 21.51 7.10 -0.55
CA PRO A 104 20.86 7.47 -1.81
C PRO A 104 19.93 8.67 -1.70
N THR A 105 19.21 8.77 -0.58
CA THR A 105 18.20 9.82 -0.32
C THR A 105 18.79 11.16 0.11
N ASP A 106 20.11 11.26 0.28
CA ASP A 106 20.86 12.49 0.55
C ASP A 106 21.83 12.78 -0.60
N SER A 107 21.40 12.50 -1.84
CA SER A 107 22.25 12.55 -3.03
C SER A 107 21.48 13.12 -4.22
N ASP A 108 22.14 13.93 -5.05
CA ASP A 108 21.59 14.35 -6.35
C ASP A 108 21.69 13.19 -7.39
N VAL A 109 22.52 12.18 -7.10
CA VAL A 109 22.77 11.03 -7.97
C VAL A 109 22.63 9.71 -7.22
N LEU A 110 21.97 8.74 -7.85
CA LEU A 110 21.98 7.35 -7.43
C LEU A 110 23.36 6.74 -7.74
N VAL A 111 24.05 6.26 -6.71
CA VAL A 111 25.33 5.56 -6.86
C VAL A 111 25.08 4.06 -6.94
N PHE A 112 24.88 3.54 -8.16
CA PHE A 112 24.69 2.12 -8.44
C PHE A 112 25.96 1.55 -9.08
N ALA A 113 26.97 1.30 -8.25
CA ALA A 113 28.35 1.11 -8.68
C ALA A 113 28.49 0.04 -9.80
N PRO A 114 29.24 0.34 -10.88
CA PRO A 114 30.09 1.52 -11.08
C PRO A 114 29.37 2.77 -11.62
N LEU A 115 28.07 2.70 -11.85
CA LEU A 115 27.28 3.77 -12.46
C LEU A 115 26.90 4.86 -11.45
N LYS A 116 26.76 6.07 -11.96
CA LYS A 116 26.19 7.21 -11.26
C LYS A 116 25.06 7.73 -12.14
N ILE A 117 23.85 7.76 -11.60
CA ILE A 117 22.64 8.03 -12.37
C ILE A 117 21.89 9.16 -11.66
N PRO A 118 21.78 10.35 -12.26
CA PRO A 118 21.07 11.47 -11.63
C PRO A 118 19.60 11.17 -11.42
N TYR A 119 19.05 11.66 -10.32
CA TYR A 119 17.61 11.57 -10.08
C TYR A 119 16.84 12.53 -10.96
N TRP A 120 15.90 12.00 -11.74
CA TRP A 120 14.96 12.80 -12.51
C TRP A 120 13.81 13.31 -11.64
N ASN A 121 13.51 12.63 -10.54
CA ASN A 121 12.55 13.06 -9.52
C ASN A 121 13.06 12.62 -8.13
N TYR A 122 13.29 13.58 -7.24
CA TYR A 122 13.78 13.33 -5.88
C TYR A 122 13.37 14.42 -4.90
N LEU A 123 13.45 14.14 -3.61
CA LEU A 123 13.17 15.11 -2.57
C LEU A 123 14.41 15.94 -2.23
N LYS A 124 14.23 17.26 -2.17
CA LYS A 124 15.24 18.19 -1.68
C LYS A 124 14.70 19.02 -0.54
N GLU A 125 15.53 19.29 0.46
CA GLU A 125 15.18 20.24 1.52
C GLU A 125 14.94 21.63 0.91
N CYS A 126 13.86 22.28 1.33
CA CYS A 126 13.50 23.62 0.87
C CYS A 126 12.85 24.41 2.00
N ASP A 127 13.13 25.70 2.07
CA ASP A 127 12.65 26.59 3.14
C ASP A 127 11.11 26.68 3.25
N GLN A 128 10.38 26.27 2.20
CA GLN A 128 8.95 26.49 2.06
C GLN A 128 8.09 25.29 2.49
N SER A 129 8.68 24.14 2.80
CA SER A 129 7.93 22.92 3.10
C SER A 129 8.57 22.14 4.25
N PHE A 130 7.78 21.83 5.28
CA PHE A 130 8.18 20.90 6.35
C PHE A 130 8.35 19.46 5.83
N ILE A 131 7.84 19.18 4.62
CA ILE A 131 7.77 17.85 4.01
C ILE A 131 8.85 17.70 2.89
N GLY A 132 9.57 18.77 2.55
CA GLY A 132 10.52 18.85 1.43
C GLY A 132 9.87 19.29 0.11
N CYS A 133 10.69 19.49 -0.93
CA CYS A 133 10.25 19.87 -2.27
C CYS A 133 10.77 18.86 -3.31
N LEU A 134 9.91 18.50 -4.27
CA LEU A 134 10.35 17.71 -5.42
C LEU A 134 11.30 18.52 -6.31
N SER A 135 12.42 17.91 -6.67
CA SER A 135 13.47 18.45 -7.52
C SER A 135 13.77 17.50 -8.68
N SER A 136 14.57 17.94 -9.65
CA SER A 136 14.88 17.19 -10.87
C SER A 136 16.26 17.55 -11.39
N ASN A 137 17.05 16.52 -11.70
CA ASN A 137 18.33 16.64 -12.43
C ASN A 137 18.18 16.13 -13.88
N LYS A 138 16.95 16.11 -14.43
CA LYS A 138 16.66 15.79 -15.84
C LYS A 138 17.33 16.84 -16.75
N PRO A 139 18.28 16.46 -17.63
CA PRO A 139 18.91 17.42 -18.54
C PRO A 139 17.98 17.74 -19.70
N PRO A 140 18.05 18.95 -20.29
CA PRO A 140 17.40 19.27 -21.55
C PRO A 140 17.92 18.36 -22.68
N LEU A 141 17.08 18.05 -23.66
CA LEU A 141 17.48 17.22 -24.80
C LEU A 141 18.37 18.03 -25.75
N CYS A 142 17.94 19.25 -26.10
CA CYS A 142 18.57 20.06 -27.13
C CYS A 142 19.28 21.30 -26.59
N LYS A 143 20.34 21.72 -27.29
CA LYS A 143 21.10 22.92 -26.97
C LYS A 143 20.39 24.22 -27.39
N PRO A 144 20.65 25.37 -26.74
CA PRO A 144 20.02 26.63 -27.12
C PRO A 144 20.44 27.11 -28.51
N GLY A 145 19.54 27.82 -29.21
CA GLY A 145 19.84 28.46 -30.50
C GLY A 145 19.26 27.74 -31.73
N ARG A 146 18.66 26.56 -31.58
CA ARG A 146 17.90 25.87 -32.64
C ARG A 146 16.57 25.29 -32.11
N PRO A 147 15.59 25.01 -32.99
CA PRO A 147 14.38 24.28 -32.62
C PRO A 147 14.75 22.88 -32.10
N CYS A 148 14.09 22.44 -31.02
CA CYS A 148 14.22 21.08 -30.50
C CYS A 148 13.08 20.19 -31.03
N THR A 149 13.37 18.91 -31.20
CA THR A 149 12.39 17.90 -31.60
C THR A 149 11.35 17.62 -30.50
N VAL A 150 11.73 17.82 -29.23
CA VAL A 150 10.86 17.77 -28.05
C VAL A 150 10.57 19.18 -27.57
N THR A 151 9.29 19.52 -27.41
CA THR A 151 8.87 20.87 -27.00
C THR A 151 9.37 21.16 -25.57
N GLU A 152 9.83 22.39 -25.32
CA GLU A 152 10.32 22.84 -24.00
C GLU A 152 11.60 22.15 -23.47
N SER A 153 12.20 21.23 -24.22
CA SER A 153 13.45 20.53 -23.84
C SER A 153 14.71 21.23 -24.38
N VAL A 154 14.79 22.56 -24.21
CA VAL A 154 15.93 23.39 -24.65
C VAL A 154 16.61 24.05 -23.46
N GLY A 155 17.92 23.84 -23.31
CA GLY A 155 18.70 24.49 -22.26
C GLY A 155 20.19 24.15 -22.33
N HIS A 156 20.97 24.82 -21.49
CA HIS A 156 22.41 24.53 -21.34
C HIS A 156 22.64 23.18 -20.64
N ASN A 157 23.82 22.60 -20.84
CA ASN A 157 24.20 21.24 -20.44
C ASN A 157 23.24 20.18 -20.99
N SER A 158 22.69 20.41 -22.18
CA SER A 158 21.80 19.46 -22.83
C SER A 158 22.51 18.17 -23.20
N ILE A 159 21.75 17.11 -23.48
CA ILE A 159 22.28 15.83 -23.96
C ILE A 159 23.13 16.04 -25.23
N GLU A 160 22.67 16.89 -26.16
CA GLU A 160 23.45 17.28 -27.35
C GLU A 160 24.80 17.95 -26.99
N GLU A 161 24.81 18.94 -26.09
CA GLU A 161 26.04 19.62 -25.66
C GLU A 161 27.02 18.64 -24.99
N GLN A 162 26.50 17.74 -24.15
CA GLN A 162 27.32 16.76 -23.45
C GLN A 162 27.94 15.73 -24.41
N MET A 163 27.19 15.23 -25.40
CA MET A 163 27.74 14.34 -26.42
C MET A 163 28.78 15.04 -27.30
N SER A 164 28.52 16.27 -27.73
CA SER A 164 29.48 17.08 -28.49
C SER A 164 30.80 17.22 -27.72
N ARG A 165 30.74 17.68 -26.46
CA ARG A 165 31.91 17.85 -25.59
C ARG A 165 32.67 16.54 -25.40
N TYR A 166 31.95 15.43 -25.18
CA TYR A 166 32.59 14.12 -25.01
C TYR A 166 33.38 13.71 -26.26
N ILE A 167 32.82 13.92 -27.44
CA ILE A 167 33.50 13.58 -28.69
C ILE A 167 34.74 14.47 -28.88
N GLU A 168 34.62 15.78 -28.67
CA GLU A 168 35.73 16.73 -28.76
C GLU A 168 36.90 16.35 -27.84
N GLU A 169 36.60 16.00 -26.57
CA GLU A 169 37.61 15.62 -25.57
C GLU A 169 38.30 14.28 -25.89
N ASN A 170 37.64 13.36 -26.61
CA ASN A 170 38.13 11.99 -26.83
C ASN A 170 38.60 11.71 -28.27
N LEU A 171 38.28 12.57 -29.23
CA LEU A 171 38.62 12.36 -30.65
C LEU A 171 40.14 12.25 -30.86
N ASN A 172 40.91 13.12 -30.21
CA ASN A 172 42.38 13.14 -30.32
C ASN A 172 43.03 11.84 -29.79
N TYR A 173 42.42 11.22 -28.79
CA TYR A 173 42.88 9.92 -28.29
C TYR A 173 42.62 8.83 -29.33
N CYS A 174 41.45 8.83 -29.98
CA CYS A 174 41.14 7.88 -31.04
C CYS A 174 42.05 8.03 -32.26
N THR A 175 42.26 9.28 -32.73
CA THR A 175 43.13 9.52 -33.90
C THR A 175 44.60 9.24 -33.60
N ASN A 176 44.97 9.14 -32.32
CA ASN A 176 46.34 8.96 -31.84
C ASN A 176 47.29 9.95 -32.50
N TYR A 177 46.84 11.19 -32.65
CA TYR A 177 47.56 12.29 -33.32
C TYR A 177 48.11 11.89 -34.70
N PHE A 178 47.36 11.07 -35.43
CA PHE A 178 47.69 10.58 -36.78
C PHE A 178 49.05 9.90 -36.91
N ARG A 179 49.63 9.39 -35.82
CA ARG A 179 50.95 8.72 -35.81
C ARG A 179 51.10 7.59 -36.84
N HIS A 180 49.99 6.95 -37.22
CA HIS A 180 49.97 5.90 -38.23
C HIS A 180 50.33 6.41 -39.65
N PHE A 181 50.11 7.69 -39.93
CA PHE A 181 50.30 8.30 -41.25
C PHE A 181 51.60 9.10 -41.39
N GLU A 182 52.39 9.27 -40.32
CA GLU A 182 53.62 10.10 -40.29
C GLU A 182 54.66 9.75 -41.37
N ASN A 183 54.66 8.52 -41.90
CA ASN A 183 55.58 8.09 -42.96
C ASN A 183 55.05 8.34 -44.39
N GLN A 184 53.79 8.74 -44.54
CA GLN A 184 53.08 8.85 -45.83
C GLN A 184 52.59 10.26 -46.10
N VAL A 185 52.04 10.92 -45.07
CA VAL A 185 51.41 12.24 -45.16
C VAL A 185 51.76 13.04 -43.92
N LEU A 186 52.08 14.32 -44.11
CA LEU A 186 52.10 15.28 -43.00
C LEU A 186 50.67 15.77 -42.78
N VAL A 187 50.11 15.47 -41.62
CA VAL A 187 48.80 15.98 -41.17
C VAL A 187 49.06 17.16 -40.24
N LYS A 188 48.54 18.33 -40.59
CA LYS A 188 48.60 19.53 -39.77
C LYS A 188 47.19 19.95 -39.36
N GLU A 189 46.95 20.01 -38.06
CA GLU A 189 45.71 20.49 -37.46
C GLU A 189 45.74 22.02 -37.45
N GLU A 190 44.78 22.68 -38.13
CA GLU A 190 44.71 24.15 -38.20
C GLU A 190 43.89 24.76 -37.06
N ASP A 191 42.94 24.01 -36.51
CA ASP A 191 42.06 24.42 -35.40
C ASP A 191 41.63 23.20 -34.57
N ASP A 192 41.09 23.46 -33.37
CA ASP A 192 40.51 22.42 -32.52
C ASP A 192 39.23 21.83 -33.15
N PRO A 193 38.95 20.52 -32.95
CA PRO A 193 37.73 19.91 -33.48
C PRO A 193 36.49 20.49 -32.80
N GLU A 194 35.47 20.84 -33.61
CA GLU A 194 34.15 21.30 -33.13
C GLU A 194 33.08 20.31 -33.58
N VAL A 195 32.26 19.84 -32.64
CA VAL A 195 31.23 18.82 -32.90
C VAL A 195 29.83 19.39 -32.66
N ASP A 196 28.94 19.20 -33.62
CA ASP A 196 27.51 19.44 -33.45
C ASP A 196 26.74 18.10 -33.46
N ALA A 197 26.31 17.65 -32.29
CA ALA A 197 25.40 16.53 -32.12
C ALA A 197 23.95 17.00 -32.32
N ILE A 198 23.16 16.32 -33.15
CA ILE A 198 21.77 16.65 -33.47
C ILE A 198 20.89 15.44 -33.22
N ILE A 199 19.88 15.58 -32.37
CA ILE A 199 18.90 14.52 -32.09
C ILE A 199 17.68 14.72 -32.99
N GLY A 200 17.56 13.89 -34.03
CA GLY A 200 16.47 13.93 -35.00
C GLY A 200 15.29 13.01 -34.66
N ASP A 201 14.33 12.94 -35.58
CA ASP A 201 13.22 11.99 -35.51
C ASP A 201 13.71 10.59 -35.95
N GLY A 202 14.17 9.78 -34.99
CA GLY A 202 14.59 8.38 -35.23
C GLY A 202 16.09 8.13 -35.43
N GLU A 203 16.91 9.19 -35.52
CA GLU A 203 18.36 9.08 -35.67
C GLU A 203 19.10 10.18 -34.88
N ILE A 204 20.37 9.92 -34.56
CA ILE A 204 21.29 10.91 -34.00
C ILE A 204 22.39 11.17 -35.03
N SER A 205 22.62 12.43 -35.37
CA SER A 205 23.65 12.84 -36.33
C SER A 205 24.73 13.66 -35.64
N PHE A 206 25.98 13.40 -35.97
CA PHE A 206 27.14 14.15 -35.49
C PHE A 206 27.83 14.80 -36.68
N TYR A 207 28.00 16.12 -36.63
CA TYR A 207 28.75 16.89 -37.62
C TYR A 207 30.03 17.39 -36.97
N LEU A 208 31.18 16.93 -37.48
CA LEU A 208 32.50 17.32 -37.00
C LEU A 208 33.12 18.29 -38.00
N ASN A 209 33.48 19.47 -37.52
CA ASN A 209 34.39 20.39 -38.20
C ASN A 209 35.79 20.25 -37.59
N TYR A 210 36.68 19.55 -38.28
CA TYR A 210 38.06 19.33 -37.88
C TYR A 210 39.00 19.70 -39.05
N PRO A 211 39.48 20.95 -39.12
CA PRO A 211 40.25 21.45 -40.26
C PRO A 211 41.69 20.91 -40.26
N LEU A 212 41.95 20.02 -41.21
CA LEU A 212 43.22 19.34 -41.46
C LEU A 212 43.84 19.82 -42.78
N GLU A 213 45.10 20.26 -42.74
CA GLU A 213 45.95 20.43 -43.92
C GLU A 213 46.79 19.16 -44.12
N LEU A 214 46.65 18.53 -45.28
CA LEU A 214 47.36 17.32 -45.66
C LEU A 214 48.44 17.65 -46.68
N THR A 215 49.67 17.20 -46.45
CA THR A 215 50.76 17.28 -47.44
C THR A 215 51.30 15.88 -47.73
N ASP A 216 51.09 15.38 -48.95
CA ASP A 216 51.54 14.04 -49.37
C ASP A 216 53.03 14.05 -49.76
N PHE A 217 53.84 13.23 -49.10
CA PHE A 217 55.29 13.21 -49.36
C PHE A 217 55.69 12.66 -50.74
N SER A 218 54.81 11.90 -51.39
CA SER A 218 55.08 11.29 -52.70
C SER A 218 54.74 12.20 -53.87
N THR A 219 53.73 13.06 -53.72
CA THR A 219 53.24 13.95 -54.79
C THR A 219 53.48 15.43 -54.55
N ASP A 220 53.81 15.83 -53.31
CA ASP A 220 53.88 17.23 -52.85
C ASP A 220 52.55 17.98 -53.00
N ASN A 221 51.45 17.25 -53.18
CA ASN A 221 50.11 17.82 -53.26
C ASN A 221 49.62 18.17 -51.86
N LYS A 222 48.94 19.33 -51.79
CA LYS A 222 48.25 19.79 -50.59
C LYS A 222 46.75 19.62 -50.74
N ALA A 223 46.11 19.08 -49.72
CA ALA A 223 44.66 18.96 -49.63
C ALA A 223 44.17 19.47 -48.27
N SER A 224 42.91 19.90 -48.21
CA SER A 224 42.27 20.30 -46.96
C SER A 224 41.03 19.44 -46.74
N LEU A 225 40.91 18.86 -45.55
CA LEU A 225 39.72 18.16 -45.07
C LEU A 225 39.23 18.93 -43.85
N SER A 226 37.91 19.09 -43.70
CA SER A 226 37.35 19.82 -42.56
C SER A 226 36.09 19.17 -42.05
N GLU A 227 35.22 18.71 -42.95
CA GLU A 227 33.91 18.19 -42.56
C GLU A 227 33.89 16.66 -42.51
N PHE A 228 33.36 16.11 -41.42
CA PHE A 228 33.11 14.69 -41.23
C PHE A 228 31.74 14.50 -40.58
N SER A 229 31.12 13.33 -40.77
CA SER A 229 29.82 13.04 -40.20
C SER A 229 29.67 11.59 -39.77
N ALA A 230 28.93 11.35 -38.70
CA ALA A 230 28.45 10.03 -38.29
C ALA A 230 26.94 10.08 -38.01
N GLU A 231 26.21 9.03 -38.38
CA GLU A 231 24.77 8.90 -38.14
C GLU A 231 24.51 7.57 -37.43
N TRP A 232 23.62 7.59 -36.43
CA TRP A 232 23.24 6.42 -35.63
C TRP A 232 21.73 6.26 -35.61
N ASP A 233 21.26 5.03 -35.84
CA ASP A 233 19.85 4.62 -35.83
C ASP A 233 19.34 4.41 -34.39
N VAL A 234 19.38 5.47 -33.58
CA VAL A 234 18.91 5.50 -32.19
C VAL A 234 17.78 6.52 -32.08
N ASN A 235 16.60 6.10 -31.65
CA ASN A 235 15.45 7.00 -31.51
C ASN A 235 15.41 7.61 -30.09
N LEU A 236 16.47 8.34 -29.74
CA LEU A 236 16.61 8.92 -28.40
C LEU A 236 15.49 9.90 -28.07
N LYS A 237 14.88 10.54 -29.07
CA LYS A 237 13.71 11.40 -28.91
C LYS A 237 12.54 10.63 -28.26
N GLU A 238 12.13 9.52 -28.86
CA GLU A 238 11.00 8.71 -28.38
C GLU A 238 11.29 8.10 -27.00
N VAL A 239 12.53 7.67 -26.76
CA VAL A 239 12.99 7.19 -25.44
C VAL A 239 12.90 8.29 -24.38
N TYR A 240 13.34 9.51 -24.71
CA TYR A 240 13.30 10.64 -23.80
C TYR A 240 11.86 11.11 -23.52
N GLU A 241 10.99 11.13 -24.54
CA GLU A 241 9.57 11.46 -24.41
C GLU A 241 8.87 10.47 -23.47
N LEU A 242 9.06 9.16 -23.64
CA LEU A 242 8.51 8.15 -22.74
C LEU A 242 9.01 8.32 -21.30
N ALA A 243 10.31 8.57 -21.10
CA ALA A 243 10.88 8.81 -19.78
C ALA A 243 10.28 10.06 -19.13
N ASP A 244 10.10 11.14 -19.90
CA ASP A 244 9.52 12.39 -19.40
C ASP A 244 8.04 12.24 -19.04
N GLU A 245 7.26 11.60 -19.91
CA GLU A 245 5.86 11.30 -19.66
C GLU A 245 5.69 10.45 -18.39
N MET A 246 6.58 9.47 -18.14
CA MET A 246 6.53 8.69 -16.90
C MET A 246 6.79 9.56 -15.66
N ILE A 247 7.78 10.47 -15.71
CA ILE A 247 8.04 11.39 -14.60
C ILE A 247 6.86 12.33 -14.34
N GLU A 248 6.22 12.85 -15.38
CA GLU A 248 5.02 13.67 -15.20
C GLU A 248 3.85 12.85 -14.66
N ALA A 249 3.66 11.61 -15.14
CA ALA A 249 2.67 10.69 -14.57
C ALA A 249 2.92 10.44 -13.08
N GLU A 250 4.17 10.23 -12.68
CA GLU A 250 4.55 10.05 -11.28
C GLU A 250 4.27 11.32 -10.46
N ARG A 251 4.58 12.51 -10.99
CA ARG A 251 4.30 13.78 -10.30
C ARG A 251 2.81 14.08 -10.15
N GLU A 252 2.00 13.69 -11.12
CA GLU A 252 0.55 13.91 -11.10
C GLU A 252 -0.18 12.86 -10.26
N GLN A 253 0.27 11.62 -10.31
CA GLN A 253 -0.44 10.47 -9.73
C GLN A 253 0.18 9.97 -8.44
N ALA A 254 1.46 10.26 -8.16
CA ALA A 254 2.22 9.72 -7.03
C ALA A 254 2.05 8.20 -6.92
N PHE A 255 2.21 7.51 -8.05
CA PHE A 255 1.83 6.10 -8.14
C PHE A 255 2.82 5.24 -7.36
N LEU A 256 4.11 5.61 -7.32
CA LEU A 256 5.10 4.90 -6.52
C LEU A 256 4.76 4.93 -5.02
N GLU A 257 4.41 6.11 -4.50
CA GLU A 257 4.04 6.24 -3.10
C GLU A 257 2.73 5.51 -2.78
N LYS A 258 1.73 5.59 -3.68
CA LYS A 258 0.45 4.90 -3.49
C LYS A 258 0.62 3.38 -3.49
N ILE A 259 1.41 2.83 -4.41
CA ILE A 259 1.75 1.41 -4.44
C ILE A 259 2.41 1.02 -3.13
N THR A 260 3.41 1.78 -2.67
CA THR A 260 4.10 1.48 -1.42
C THR A 260 3.21 1.61 -0.18
N LEU A 261 2.32 2.59 -0.11
CA LEU A 261 1.35 2.68 1.00
C LEU A 261 0.36 1.51 1.01
N ASN A 262 -0.06 1.05 -0.16
CA ASN A 262 -0.90 -0.15 -0.29
C ASN A 262 -0.14 -1.41 0.13
N LEU A 263 1.14 -1.53 -0.26
CA LEU A 263 2.02 -2.61 0.17
C LEU A 263 2.22 -2.59 1.69
N ILE A 264 2.53 -1.44 2.28
CA ILE A 264 2.63 -1.30 3.75
C ILE A 264 1.35 -1.78 4.41
N THR A 265 0.19 -1.35 3.89
CA THR A 265 -1.11 -1.76 4.43
C THR A 265 -1.31 -3.27 4.35
N ALA A 266 -1.00 -3.88 3.20
CA ALA A 266 -1.15 -5.32 2.96
C ALA A 266 -0.21 -6.19 3.80
N PHE A 267 0.99 -5.69 4.10
CA PHE A 267 2.02 -6.40 4.88
C PHE A 267 2.06 -5.99 6.36
N SER A 268 1.09 -5.20 6.83
CA SER A 268 1.03 -4.72 8.21
C SER A 268 0.00 -5.46 9.08
N ASP A 269 0.34 -5.65 10.36
CA ASP A 269 -0.56 -6.22 11.36
C ASP A 269 -0.07 -5.93 12.78
N ILE A 270 -0.86 -6.26 13.80
CA ILE A 270 -0.42 -6.20 15.21
C ILE A 270 0.32 -7.51 15.53
N ASP A 271 1.46 -7.67 14.88
CA ASP A 271 2.37 -8.81 14.99
C ASP A 271 3.79 -8.28 14.77
N SER A 272 4.70 -8.51 15.72
CA SER A 272 6.08 -8.00 15.65
C SER A 272 6.86 -8.54 14.45
N SER A 273 6.40 -9.64 13.83
CA SER A 273 7.00 -10.21 12.61
C SER A 273 6.53 -9.55 11.30
N LYS A 274 5.54 -8.65 11.37
CA LYS A 274 4.97 -7.93 10.22
C LYS A 274 5.25 -6.42 10.34
N LEU A 275 4.85 -5.64 9.33
CA LEU A 275 4.99 -4.18 9.42
C LEU A 275 4.08 -3.58 10.49
N PRO A 276 4.51 -2.52 11.19
CA PRO A 276 3.63 -1.72 12.04
C PRO A 276 2.42 -1.19 11.26
N PRO A 277 1.19 -1.32 11.78
CA PRO A 277 0.00 -0.91 11.02
C PRO A 277 -0.14 0.62 10.99
N THR A 278 -0.79 1.12 9.93
CA THR A 278 -1.10 2.54 9.77
C THR A 278 -2.48 2.91 10.35
N SER A 279 -3.34 1.91 10.56
CA SER A 279 -4.72 2.09 11.03
C SER A 279 -5.22 0.92 11.88
N ARG A 280 -4.74 0.79 13.13
CA ARG A 280 -5.27 -0.19 14.09
C ARG A 280 -5.36 0.39 15.50
N MET A 281 -6.39 -0.03 16.24
CA MET A 281 -6.54 0.21 17.68
C MET A 281 -6.87 -1.11 18.34
N THR A 282 -6.28 -1.39 19.51
CA THR A 282 -6.65 -2.56 20.32
C THR A 282 -7.06 -2.16 21.72
N ILE A 283 -8.01 -2.93 22.24
CA ILE A 283 -8.44 -2.89 23.64
C ILE A 283 -8.05 -4.25 24.21
N LYS A 284 -6.79 -4.42 24.64
CA LYS A 284 -6.33 -5.66 25.27
C LYS A 284 -5.70 -5.35 26.63
N GLY A 285 -6.15 -6.07 27.66
CA GLY A 285 -5.44 -6.18 28.94
C GLY A 285 -4.32 -7.22 28.81
N GLY A 286 -3.23 -6.84 28.15
CA GLY A 286 -2.11 -7.73 27.81
C GLY A 286 -1.04 -6.97 27.03
N GLY A 287 0.18 -7.53 26.95
CA GLY A 287 1.39 -6.85 26.47
C GLY A 287 1.24 -6.03 25.18
N LYS A 288 2.01 -4.93 25.10
CA LYS A 288 2.09 -4.11 23.88
C LYS A 288 3.00 -4.80 22.88
N GLU A 289 2.56 -4.88 21.63
CA GLU A 289 3.46 -5.21 20.54
C GLU A 289 4.36 -4.01 20.25
N PHE A 290 5.62 -4.29 20.01
CA PHE A 290 6.62 -3.31 19.61
C PHE A 290 7.40 -3.86 18.43
N TRP A 291 7.99 -2.96 17.65
CA TRP A 291 8.86 -3.29 16.55
C TRP A 291 10.19 -2.61 16.72
N MET A 292 11.25 -3.24 16.25
CA MET A 292 12.54 -2.58 16.09
C MET A 292 12.56 -1.91 14.72
N ARG A 293 12.88 -0.61 14.65
CA ARG A 293 12.92 0.13 13.40
C ARG A 293 13.87 -0.52 12.38
N THR A 294 15.01 -1.04 12.82
CA THR A 294 15.94 -1.79 11.97
C THR A 294 15.27 -3.03 11.34
N GLU A 295 14.47 -3.79 12.09
CA GLU A 295 13.75 -4.97 11.55
C GLU A 295 12.65 -4.56 10.58
N VAL A 296 11.97 -3.43 10.84
CA VAL A 296 10.98 -2.87 9.92
C VAL A 296 11.64 -2.38 8.63
N GLU A 297 12.84 -1.79 8.72
CA GLU A 297 13.63 -1.38 7.57
C GLU A 297 14.04 -2.59 6.72
N ASP A 298 14.51 -3.67 7.34
CA ASP A 298 14.84 -4.91 6.66
C ASP A 298 13.62 -5.54 5.97
N LEU A 299 12.48 -5.64 6.68
CA LEU A 299 11.24 -6.17 6.12
C LEU A 299 10.78 -5.33 4.92
N LEU A 300 10.84 -4.00 5.03
CA LEU A 300 10.53 -3.11 3.90
C LEU A 300 11.48 -3.36 2.73
N ASN A 301 12.78 -3.39 2.98
CA ASN A 301 13.80 -3.46 1.93
C ASN A 301 13.82 -4.82 1.20
N TYR A 302 13.56 -5.92 1.91
CA TYR A 302 13.75 -7.26 1.36
C TYR A 302 12.46 -8.00 1.03
N ASP A 303 11.34 -7.69 1.67
CA ASP A 303 10.10 -8.45 1.51
C ASP A 303 8.95 -7.61 0.92
N VAL A 304 8.98 -6.28 1.03
CA VAL A 304 7.85 -5.42 0.65
C VAL A 304 8.15 -4.55 -0.57
N LEU A 305 9.18 -3.72 -0.51
CA LEU A 305 9.54 -2.80 -1.60
C LEU A 305 10.00 -3.49 -2.91
N PRO A 306 10.58 -4.71 -2.91
CA PRO A 306 10.90 -5.42 -4.15
C PRO A 306 9.71 -5.63 -5.09
N TYR A 307 8.47 -5.63 -4.56
CA TYR A 307 7.26 -5.69 -5.38
C TYR A 307 7.13 -4.51 -6.36
N ASN A 308 7.78 -3.36 -6.12
CA ASN A 308 7.84 -2.26 -7.10
C ASN A 308 8.47 -2.69 -8.44
N SER A 309 9.21 -3.79 -8.49
CA SER A 309 9.75 -4.34 -9.76
C SER A 309 8.67 -4.96 -10.64
N PHE A 310 7.45 -5.17 -10.12
CA PHE A 310 6.30 -5.63 -10.91
C PHE A 310 5.55 -4.49 -11.61
N ILE A 311 5.93 -3.22 -11.40
CA ILE A 311 5.32 -2.09 -12.09
C ILE A 311 5.47 -2.26 -13.61
N GLN A 312 4.34 -2.23 -14.30
CA GLN A 312 4.24 -2.31 -15.75
C GLN A 312 3.55 -1.07 -16.32
N PHE A 313 3.86 -0.77 -17.58
CA PHE A 313 3.33 0.40 -18.27
C PHE A 313 2.51 -0.02 -19.50
N GLN A 314 1.28 0.48 -19.65
CA GLN A 314 0.35 -0.02 -20.69
C GLN A 314 0.79 0.29 -22.14
N ASN A 315 1.52 1.39 -22.34
CA ASN A 315 1.79 1.94 -23.68
C ASN A 315 3.14 1.48 -24.28
N VAL A 316 3.78 0.45 -23.74
CA VAL A 316 5.07 -0.08 -24.20
C VAL A 316 4.97 -1.54 -24.67
N ASN A 317 6.00 -2.03 -25.37
CA ASN A 317 5.99 -3.35 -26.01
C ASN A 317 5.97 -4.52 -25.02
N ASN A 318 6.60 -4.38 -23.85
CA ASN A 318 6.69 -5.44 -22.83
C ASN A 318 5.52 -5.44 -21.83
N TYR A 319 4.44 -4.68 -22.09
CA TYR A 319 3.24 -4.72 -21.26
C TYR A 319 2.59 -6.11 -21.30
N ASN A 320 2.51 -6.77 -20.15
CA ASN A 320 1.95 -8.10 -20.03
C ASN A 320 1.26 -8.24 -18.65
N PRO A 321 0.04 -7.72 -18.50
CA PRO A 321 -0.64 -7.62 -17.22
C PRO A 321 -0.84 -9.01 -16.61
N ILE A 322 -0.67 -9.07 -15.29
CA ILE A 322 -0.84 -10.30 -14.53
C ILE A 322 -2.31 -10.43 -14.15
N PHE A 323 -3.01 -11.35 -14.81
CA PHE A 323 -4.40 -11.66 -14.46
C PHE A 323 -4.46 -12.78 -13.43
N ALA A 324 -5.17 -12.53 -12.33
CA ALA A 324 -5.44 -13.55 -11.34
C ALA A 324 -6.44 -14.58 -11.86
N ASN A 325 -6.37 -15.79 -11.31
CA ASN A 325 -7.39 -16.79 -11.57
C ASN A 325 -8.64 -16.48 -10.73
N LEU A 326 -9.60 -15.77 -11.33
CA LEU A 326 -10.87 -15.37 -10.71
C LEU A 326 -11.73 -16.54 -10.19
N THR A 327 -11.40 -17.79 -10.52
CA THR A 327 -12.10 -18.98 -9.98
C THR A 327 -11.62 -19.39 -8.59
N LYS A 328 -10.52 -18.83 -8.09
CA LYS A 328 -10.05 -19.04 -6.72
C LYS A 328 -10.82 -18.16 -5.74
N GLU A 329 -10.95 -18.62 -4.50
CA GLU A 329 -11.60 -17.90 -3.38
C GLU A 329 -11.08 -16.46 -3.20
N TYR A 330 -9.78 -16.24 -3.49
CA TYR A 330 -9.12 -14.93 -3.39
C TYR A 330 -8.82 -14.28 -4.75
N GLY A 331 -9.37 -14.79 -5.85
CA GLY A 331 -9.01 -14.35 -7.20
C GLY A 331 -9.27 -12.86 -7.45
N ILE A 332 -10.31 -12.28 -6.85
CA ILE A 332 -10.62 -10.84 -6.98
C ILE A 332 -9.60 -9.97 -6.22
N TYR A 333 -9.16 -10.41 -5.05
CA TYR A 333 -8.14 -9.69 -4.28
C TYR A 333 -6.77 -9.79 -4.96
N GLU A 334 -6.45 -10.97 -5.49
CA GLU A 334 -5.24 -11.19 -6.28
C GLU A 334 -5.25 -10.30 -7.54
N ASP A 335 -6.39 -10.19 -8.24
CA ASP A 335 -6.53 -9.30 -9.40
C ASP A 335 -6.37 -7.82 -9.01
N GLY A 336 -7.04 -7.40 -7.93
CA GLY A 336 -6.91 -6.05 -7.38
C GLY A 336 -5.48 -5.73 -6.99
N PHE A 337 -4.76 -6.66 -6.35
CA PHE A 337 -3.36 -6.52 -5.99
C PHE A 337 -2.46 -6.34 -7.21
N TRP A 338 -2.61 -7.17 -8.24
CA TRP A 338 -1.81 -7.05 -9.47
C TRP A 338 -2.13 -5.77 -10.25
N SER A 339 -3.39 -5.34 -10.26
CA SER A 339 -3.79 -4.09 -10.92
C SER A 339 -3.16 -2.84 -10.31
N LEU A 340 -2.64 -2.90 -9.07
CA LEU A 340 -1.88 -1.80 -8.45
C LEU A 340 -0.61 -1.47 -9.23
N PHE A 341 -0.04 -2.45 -9.91
CA PHE A 341 1.21 -2.33 -10.64
C PHE A 341 1.01 -1.96 -12.12
N ASP A 342 -0.23 -1.86 -12.60
CA ASP A 342 -0.54 -1.49 -13.97
C ASP A 342 -0.68 0.04 -14.11
N ILE A 343 0.35 0.69 -14.65
CA ILE A 343 0.43 2.15 -14.75
C ILE A 343 0.08 2.64 -16.15
N LEU A 344 -0.85 3.60 -16.19
CA LEU A 344 -1.15 4.37 -17.39
C LEU A 344 -0.38 5.70 -17.33
N ILE A 345 0.69 5.78 -18.13
CA ILE A 345 1.59 6.95 -18.20
C ILE A 345 0.83 8.20 -18.67
N SER A 346 -0.02 8.07 -19.68
CA SER A 346 -0.70 9.21 -20.28
C SER A 346 -2.04 8.82 -20.89
N ASN A 347 -2.98 9.76 -20.91
CA ASN A 347 -4.23 9.66 -21.69
C ASN A 347 -3.98 9.89 -23.19
N SER A 348 -2.75 10.22 -23.61
CA SER A 348 -2.38 10.27 -25.01
C SER A 348 -2.49 8.87 -25.61
N SER A 349 -2.97 8.82 -26.87
CA SER A 349 -3.03 7.59 -27.65
C SER A 349 -1.66 7.13 -28.15
N ASP A 350 -0.59 7.70 -27.61
CA ASP A 350 0.77 7.48 -28.07
C ASP A 350 1.26 6.15 -27.51
N TYR A 351 1.40 5.20 -28.44
CA TYR A 351 1.86 3.85 -28.18
C TYR A 351 3.30 3.74 -28.65
N TYR A 352 4.17 3.16 -27.83
CA TYR A 352 5.60 2.97 -28.07
C TYR A 352 5.90 1.51 -28.40
N PRO A 353 5.55 1.00 -29.59
CA PRO A 353 5.64 -0.42 -29.95
C PRO A 353 7.07 -0.96 -30.03
N HIS A 354 8.07 -0.09 -30.00
CA HIS A 354 9.48 -0.44 -30.18
C HIS A 354 10.31 -0.25 -28.91
N LEU A 355 9.68 0.20 -27.82
CA LEU A 355 10.31 0.42 -26.54
C LEU A 355 9.75 -0.57 -25.52
N SER A 356 10.60 -1.07 -24.64
CA SER A 356 10.20 -1.72 -23.40
C SER A 356 10.67 -0.88 -22.22
N MET A 357 9.92 -0.93 -21.12
CA MET A 357 10.26 -0.20 -19.90
C MET A 357 10.20 -1.14 -18.70
N GLU A 358 11.21 -1.07 -17.85
CA GLU A 358 11.38 -1.92 -16.67
C GLU A 358 11.66 -1.06 -15.44
N THR A 359 11.14 -1.51 -14.30
CA THR A 359 11.38 -0.91 -12.99
C THR A 359 12.27 -1.84 -12.18
N ILE A 360 13.38 -1.33 -11.67
CA ILE A 360 14.35 -2.09 -10.90
C ILE A 360 14.41 -1.53 -9.48
N TYR A 361 14.05 -2.36 -8.51
CA TYR A 361 14.32 -2.09 -7.11
C TYR A 361 15.81 -2.30 -6.80
N THR A 362 16.47 -1.27 -6.24
CA THR A 362 17.93 -1.22 -6.17
C THR A 362 18.53 -1.94 -4.95
N TYR A 363 17.72 -2.28 -3.95
CA TYR A 363 18.14 -2.80 -2.63
C TYR A 363 19.16 -1.92 -1.88
N LEU A 364 19.29 -0.64 -2.29
CA LEU A 364 20.13 0.32 -1.60
C LEU A 364 19.46 0.78 -0.30
N PRO A 365 20.24 1.32 0.67
CA PRO A 365 19.69 1.81 1.92
C PRO A 365 18.55 2.80 1.70
N ILE A 366 17.48 2.63 2.48
CA ILE A 366 16.27 3.46 2.43
C ILE A 366 16.31 4.48 3.58
N TYR A 367 15.64 5.61 3.42
CA TYR A 367 15.34 6.49 4.55
C TYR A 367 14.05 6.01 5.19
N LEU A 368 14.11 5.63 6.47
CA LEU A 368 12.94 5.26 7.26
C LEU A 368 12.88 6.02 8.58
N LYS A 369 11.75 6.68 8.81
CA LYS A 369 11.38 7.21 10.12
C LYS A 369 9.94 6.85 10.44
N ILE A 370 9.79 6.10 11.53
CA ILE A 370 8.51 5.72 12.14
C ILE A 370 8.66 5.97 13.63
N GLY A 371 7.82 6.83 14.20
CA GLY A 371 7.98 7.27 15.58
C GLY A 371 9.27 8.08 15.80
N ASP A 372 9.63 8.27 17.09
CA ASP A 372 10.76 9.11 17.51
C ASP A 372 11.94 8.29 18.09
N SER A 373 11.81 6.97 18.18
CA SER A 373 12.80 6.07 18.79
C SER A 373 13.05 4.82 17.94
N GLU A 374 14.14 4.10 18.24
CA GLU A 374 14.46 2.81 17.61
C GLU A 374 13.40 1.74 17.90
N ILE A 375 12.79 1.80 19.08
CA ILE A 375 11.64 0.98 19.44
C ILE A 375 10.39 1.72 18.98
N ILE A 376 9.65 1.11 18.06
CA ILE A 376 8.35 1.58 17.58
C ILE A 376 7.30 0.96 18.50
N GLN A 377 6.63 1.79 19.28
CA GLN A 377 5.62 1.35 20.24
C GLN A 377 4.32 2.14 20.05
N PRO A 378 3.15 1.52 20.28
CA PRO A 378 1.87 2.21 20.16
C PRO A 378 1.79 3.37 21.15
N THR A 379 1.04 4.41 20.78
CA THR A 379 0.67 5.44 21.75
C THR A 379 -0.42 4.84 22.62
N SER A 380 -0.16 4.68 23.91
CA SER A 380 -1.24 4.39 24.84
C SER A 380 -1.92 5.70 25.16
N ALA A 381 -3.18 5.83 24.79
CA ALA A 381 -4.01 6.86 25.38
C ALA A 381 -4.24 6.42 26.82
N ASP A 382 -3.64 7.13 27.78
CA ASP A 382 -4.15 7.12 29.14
C ASP A 382 -5.56 7.72 29.03
N ILE A 383 -6.57 6.87 29.21
CA ILE A 383 -7.98 7.27 29.09
C ILE A 383 -8.25 8.09 30.35
N GLY A 384 -7.82 9.35 30.32
CA GLY A 384 -7.66 10.21 31.49
C GLY A 384 -8.87 10.21 32.42
N ASP A 385 -8.61 10.38 33.72
CA ASP A 385 -9.53 10.46 34.88
C ASP A 385 -10.68 9.44 34.98
N ASN A 386 -10.88 8.56 34.00
CA ASN A 386 -11.93 7.55 34.01
C ASN A 386 -11.44 6.34 34.81
N PHE A 387 -11.52 6.52 36.13
CA PHE A 387 -11.11 5.63 37.20
C PHE A 387 -11.45 4.14 36.99
N MET A 388 -12.56 3.81 36.30
CA MET A 388 -12.99 2.44 36.04
C MET A 388 -12.06 1.69 35.08
N LEU A 389 -11.49 2.38 34.09
CA LEU A 389 -10.59 1.76 33.09
C LEU A 389 -9.14 1.70 33.59
N GLN A 390 -8.73 2.67 34.43
CA GLN A 390 -7.43 2.66 35.10
C GLN A 390 -7.30 1.55 36.17
N THR A 391 -8.37 1.21 36.88
CA THR A 391 -8.34 0.11 37.88
C THR A 391 -8.30 -1.29 37.28
N LEU A 392 -8.48 -1.43 35.97
CA LEU A 392 -8.56 -2.71 35.27
C LEU A 392 -7.44 -2.92 34.25
N ASN A 393 -6.40 -2.07 34.27
CA ASN A 393 -5.30 -2.07 33.30
C ASN A 393 -5.77 -2.04 31.83
N PHE A 394 -6.90 -1.37 31.51
CA PHE A 394 -7.29 -1.16 30.12
C PHE A 394 -6.40 -0.11 29.47
N LEU A 395 -5.41 -0.59 28.72
CA LEU A 395 -4.61 0.24 27.83
C LEU A 395 -5.20 0.15 26.42
N VAL A 396 -5.84 1.23 25.95
CA VAL A 396 -6.10 1.40 24.52
C VAL A 396 -4.76 1.69 23.87
N ASN A 397 -4.30 0.73 23.08
CA ASN A 397 -3.07 0.87 22.33
C ASN A 397 -3.42 1.34 20.92
N ASP A 398 -2.98 2.57 20.60
CA ASP A 398 -3.14 3.17 19.29
C ASP A 398 -1.93 2.82 18.41
N TYR A 399 -2.15 1.87 17.50
CA TYR A 399 -1.18 1.42 16.51
C TYR A 399 -1.40 2.14 15.16
N ARG A 400 -1.63 3.45 15.19
CA ARG A 400 -1.69 4.31 13.98
C ARG A 400 -0.32 4.92 13.69
N PHE A 401 0.61 4.09 13.23
CA PHE A 401 1.96 4.56 12.94
C PHE A 401 2.03 5.42 11.69
N LYS A 402 2.90 6.43 11.72
CA LYS A 402 3.16 7.34 10.61
C LYS A 402 4.54 7.02 10.03
N TYR A 403 4.57 6.71 8.75
CA TYR A 403 5.76 6.43 7.98
C TYR A 403 6.22 7.70 7.28
N ASP A 404 7.48 8.04 7.49
CA ASP A 404 8.28 8.82 6.58
C ASP A 404 9.27 7.86 5.90
N LEU A 405 9.12 7.64 4.60
CA LEU A 405 9.87 6.66 3.83
C LEU A 405 10.36 7.29 2.53
N SER A 406 11.65 7.13 2.21
CA SER A 406 12.18 7.44 0.88
C SER A 406 13.08 6.32 0.39
N TYR A 407 12.95 5.92 -0.87
CA TYR A 407 13.78 4.87 -1.46
C TYR A 407 13.96 5.07 -2.97
N PRO A 408 15.10 4.66 -3.53
CA PRO A 408 15.39 4.82 -4.94
C PRO A 408 14.94 3.64 -5.80
N LEU A 409 14.37 3.97 -6.95
CA LEU A 409 14.07 3.08 -8.06
C LEU A 409 14.89 3.47 -9.28
N LEU A 410 15.28 2.47 -10.05
CA LEU A 410 15.93 2.65 -11.35
C LEU A 410 14.94 2.25 -12.43
N PHE A 411 14.71 3.13 -13.39
CA PHE A 411 13.91 2.85 -14.57
C PHE A 411 14.81 2.67 -15.77
N THR A 412 14.53 1.65 -16.56
CA THR A 412 15.30 1.32 -17.76
C THR A 412 14.36 1.20 -18.96
N ILE A 413 14.67 1.93 -20.03
CA ILE A 413 13.97 1.88 -21.32
C ILE A 413 14.89 1.23 -22.33
N ASN A 414 14.44 0.16 -22.97
CA ASN A 414 15.22 -0.57 -23.96
C ASN A 414 14.64 -0.37 -25.37
N GLN A 415 15.51 -0.12 -26.34
CA GLN A 415 15.20 -0.05 -27.77
C GLN A 415 16.00 -1.13 -28.51
N GLU A 416 15.40 -2.31 -28.72
CA GLU A 416 16.09 -3.48 -29.31
C GLU A 416 16.60 -3.25 -30.75
N ASN A 417 15.89 -2.43 -31.53
CA ASN A 417 16.21 -2.18 -32.93
C ASN A 417 17.35 -1.16 -33.13
N ALA A 418 17.83 -0.52 -32.07
CA ALA A 418 18.87 0.50 -32.15
C ALA A 418 20.23 -0.11 -32.50
N PHE A 419 21.15 0.72 -33.02
CA PHE A 419 22.50 0.31 -33.41
C PHE A 419 22.49 -0.89 -34.37
N SER A 420 21.60 -0.87 -35.35
CA SER A 420 21.38 -1.97 -36.30
C SER A 420 21.11 -3.33 -35.63
N GLY A 421 20.47 -3.32 -34.46
CA GLY A 421 20.08 -4.50 -33.69
C GLY A 421 21.00 -4.87 -32.53
N ASP A 422 22.02 -4.07 -32.22
CA ASP A 422 22.83 -4.25 -30.99
C ASP A 422 22.04 -3.85 -29.73
N GLY A 423 20.98 -3.02 -29.88
CA GLY A 423 20.14 -2.54 -28.80
C GLY A 423 20.69 -1.29 -28.11
N PHE A 424 19.79 -0.48 -27.57
CA PHE A 424 20.12 0.72 -26.79
C PHE A 424 19.34 0.71 -25.48
N GLU A 425 20.02 1.04 -24.39
CA GLU A 425 19.47 1.12 -23.04
C GLU A 425 19.54 2.56 -22.54
N PHE A 426 18.42 3.06 -22.00
CA PHE A 426 18.35 4.36 -21.33
C PHE A 426 17.86 4.19 -19.90
N SER A 427 18.70 4.53 -18.93
CA SER A 427 18.47 4.27 -17.51
C SER A 427 18.49 5.56 -16.69
N PHE A 428 17.46 5.79 -15.87
CA PHE A 428 17.34 7.00 -15.03
C PHE A 428 16.74 6.68 -13.65
N ALA A 429 17.13 7.46 -12.64
CA ALA A 429 16.76 7.21 -11.26
C ALA A 429 15.56 8.07 -10.81
N VAL A 430 14.71 7.51 -9.97
CA VAL A 430 13.57 8.18 -9.33
C VAL A 430 13.54 7.79 -7.87
N GLU A 431 13.23 8.74 -7.00
CA GLU A 431 13.04 8.50 -5.57
C GLU A 431 11.56 8.64 -5.22
N ALA A 432 11.01 7.56 -4.66
CA ALA A 432 9.67 7.58 -4.08
C ALA A 432 9.72 8.19 -2.68
N ASN A 433 8.74 9.02 -2.33
CA ASN A 433 8.77 9.90 -1.17
C ASN A 433 7.44 9.95 -0.43
N ILE A 434 7.38 9.29 0.73
CA ILE A 434 6.24 9.28 1.65
C ILE A 434 6.59 10.08 2.90
N ARG A 435 5.72 10.98 3.32
CA ARG A 435 5.80 11.68 4.62
C ARG A 435 4.45 11.60 5.33
N GLN A 436 4.46 11.13 6.57
CA GLN A 436 3.28 10.92 7.40
C GLN A 436 2.17 10.11 6.71
N ASN A 437 2.52 8.99 6.08
CA ASN A 437 1.61 8.16 5.27
C ASN A 437 0.95 8.89 4.09
N ARG A 438 1.60 9.93 3.55
CA ARG A 438 1.12 10.67 2.37
C ARG A 438 2.25 10.81 1.37
N ALA A 439 1.90 10.76 0.08
CA ALA A 439 2.85 11.08 -0.97
C ALA A 439 3.28 12.55 -0.88
N VAL A 440 4.54 12.82 -1.22
CA VAL A 440 5.02 14.19 -1.40
C VAL A 440 4.70 14.66 -2.83
N ASP A 441 3.73 15.55 -2.99
CA ASP A 441 3.33 16.11 -4.28
C ASP A 441 3.80 17.57 -4.47
N LYS A 442 3.78 18.05 -5.72
CA LYS A 442 4.01 19.48 -6.05
C LYS A 442 2.80 20.31 -5.62
N GLY A 443 2.68 20.60 -4.33
CA GLY A 443 1.75 21.63 -3.86
C GLY A 443 1.05 21.33 -2.56
N LEU A 444 1.79 21.27 -1.46
CA LEU A 444 1.22 21.55 -0.15
C LEU A 444 0.95 23.06 0.01
N ALA A 445 0.06 23.60 -0.82
CA ALA A 445 -0.93 24.49 -0.27
C ALA A 445 -1.80 23.61 0.64
N PRO A 446 -2.05 23.95 1.91
CA PRO A 446 -3.09 23.28 2.67
C PRO A 446 -4.33 23.31 1.78
N ILE A 447 -4.84 22.13 1.45
CA ILE A 447 -6.00 21.97 0.58
C ILE A 447 -7.13 22.81 1.21
N GLN A 448 -7.30 24.06 0.76
CA GLN A 448 -8.65 24.55 0.58
C GLN A 448 -9.18 23.67 -0.52
N ILE A 449 -10.14 22.82 -0.14
CA ILE A 449 -10.88 21.94 -1.02
C ILE A 449 -11.65 22.84 -1.99
N THR A 450 -10.97 23.40 -2.97
CA THR A 450 -11.58 23.80 -4.23
C THR A 450 -11.72 22.49 -4.94
N ARG A 451 -12.91 21.89 -4.75
CA ARG A 451 -13.31 20.63 -5.35
C ARG A 451 -12.75 20.61 -6.79
N PRO A 452 -11.97 19.59 -7.19
CA PRO A 452 -11.87 19.32 -8.62
C PRO A 452 -13.30 19.26 -9.15
N PHE A 453 -13.52 19.52 -10.43
CA PHE A 453 -14.79 19.15 -11.05
C PHE A 453 -14.93 17.63 -10.93
N LEU A 454 -15.31 17.14 -9.74
CA LEU A 454 -16.13 15.99 -9.54
C LEU A 454 -17.30 16.30 -10.46
N THR A 455 -17.36 15.61 -11.60
CA THR A 455 -18.66 15.11 -12.05
C THR A 455 -19.21 14.42 -10.82
N SER A 456 -20.00 15.18 -10.08
CA SER A 456 -20.68 14.74 -8.89
C SER A 456 -21.48 13.53 -9.36
N LEU A 457 -21.09 12.33 -8.91
CA LEU A 457 -21.80 11.08 -9.22
C LEU A 457 -23.22 11.10 -8.63
N ASP A 458 -23.45 12.01 -7.68
CA ASP A 458 -24.73 12.49 -7.15
C ASP A 458 -25.41 13.57 -8.02
N SER A 459 -24.80 14.02 -9.13
CA SER A 459 -25.42 14.99 -10.03
C SER A 459 -26.62 14.36 -10.73
N ALA A 460 -27.69 15.13 -10.89
CA ALA A 460 -28.93 14.66 -11.54
C ALA A 460 -28.71 14.08 -12.95
N THR A 461 -27.58 14.37 -13.59
CA THR A 461 -27.17 13.85 -14.89
C THR A 461 -26.54 12.46 -14.86
N GLN A 462 -26.08 11.98 -13.70
CA GLN A 462 -25.46 10.64 -13.54
C GLN A 462 -26.36 9.63 -12.82
N LEU A 463 -27.51 10.08 -12.31
CA LEU A 463 -28.56 9.21 -11.79
C LEU A 463 -29.24 8.47 -12.95
N VAL A 464 -29.33 7.15 -12.83
CA VAL A 464 -30.10 6.34 -13.78
C VAL A 464 -31.55 6.81 -13.73
N ASN A 465 -32.20 6.92 -14.90
CA ASN A 465 -33.61 7.33 -14.98
C ASN A 465 -34.56 6.18 -14.61
N LYS A 466 -34.38 5.63 -13.41
CA LYS A 466 -35.08 4.50 -12.80
C LYS A 466 -35.33 4.85 -11.33
N THR A 467 -36.57 4.75 -10.89
CA THR A 467 -36.94 5.01 -9.50
C THR A 467 -36.82 3.72 -8.70
N ILE A 468 -36.10 3.79 -7.59
CA ILE A 468 -35.99 2.73 -6.61
C ILE A 468 -36.88 3.07 -5.44
N ILE A 469 -37.78 2.15 -5.12
CA ILE A 469 -38.74 2.25 -4.03
C ILE A 469 -38.36 1.21 -2.99
N ILE A 470 -38.01 1.64 -1.79
CA ILE A 470 -37.60 0.75 -0.71
C ILE A 470 -38.60 0.92 0.43
N GLU A 471 -39.32 -0.15 0.76
CA GLU A 471 -40.13 -0.25 1.97
C GLU A 471 -39.31 -0.90 3.09
N THR A 472 -39.19 -0.24 4.24
CA THR A 472 -38.47 -0.78 5.40
C THR A 472 -39.42 -1.22 6.50
N ARG A 473 -39.11 -2.36 7.11
CA ARG A 473 -39.88 -2.92 8.22
C ARG A 473 -39.00 -3.35 9.38
N ASP A 474 -39.58 -3.36 10.56
CA ASP A 474 -39.04 -4.01 11.73
C ASP A 474 -39.22 -5.53 11.55
N ARG A 475 -38.12 -6.28 11.60
CA ARG A 475 -38.14 -7.71 11.30
C ARG A 475 -38.86 -8.54 12.35
N HIS A 476 -38.86 -8.10 13.61
CA HIS A 476 -39.46 -8.83 14.72
C HIS A 476 -40.98 -8.60 14.79
N THR A 477 -41.39 -7.33 14.70
CA THR A 477 -42.81 -6.95 14.83
C THR A 477 -43.56 -6.96 13.50
N GLY A 478 -42.85 -6.83 12.38
CA GLY A 478 -43.40 -6.67 11.03
C GLY A 478 -43.97 -5.27 10.74
N GLU A 479 -43.85 -4.34 11.69
CA GLU A 479 -44.34 -2.96 11.56
C GLU A 479 -43.48 -2.12 10.59
N SER A 480 -44.05 -1.04 10.05
CA SER A 480 -43.33 -0.16 9.14
C SER A 480 -42.27 0.66 9.89
N LEU A 481 -41.06 0.72 9.34
CA LEU A 481 -39.90 1.29 10.02
C LEU A 481 -39.46 2.61 9.38
N GLU A 482 -39.94 3.74 9.89
CA GLU A 482 -39.55 5.08 9.41
C GLU A 482 -38.15 5.50 9.87
N GLY A 483 -37.48 6.36 9.11
CA GLY A 483 -36.22 6.98 9.51
C GLY A 483 -34.99 6.08 9.35
N VAL A 484 -35.09 5.03 8.54
CA VAL A 484 -33.92 4.22 8.14
C VAL A 484 -33.13 5.01 7.11
N SER A 485 -31.84 5.24 7.38
CA SER A 485 -30.91 5.85 6.43
C SER A 485 -30.58 4.85 5.33
N ILE A 486 -30.73 5.30 4.09
CA ILE A 486 -30.46 4.52 2.89
C ILE A 486 -29.25 5.13 2.19
N SER A 487 -28.21 4.32 2.02
CA SER A 487 -27.01 4.70 1.28
C SER A 487 -26.73 3.67 0.20
N TYR A 488 -26.04 4.07 -0.87
CA TYR A 488 -25.65 3.18 -1.96
C TYR A 488 -24.14 3.14 -2.09
N TYR A 489 -23.55 1.96 -1.99
CA TYR A 489 -22.13 1.72 -2.15
C TYR A 489 -21.82 1.21 -3.56
N CYS A 490 -21.01 1.96 -4.30
CA CYS A 490 -20.49 1.58 -5.62
C CYS A 490 -19.06 2.14 -5.78
N GLY A 491 -18.08 1.51 -5.13
CA GLY A 491 -16.72 2.05 -4.96
C GLY A 491 -16.62 3.23 -3.97
N PHE A 492 -17.68 4.05 -3.89
CA PHE A 492 -17.89 5.11 -2.89
C PHE A 492 -19.30 4.98 -2.29
N VAL A 493 -19.52 5.54 -1.09
CA VAL A 493 -20.82 5.60 -0.42
C VAL A 493 -21.59 6.86 -0.85
N PHE A 494 -22.83 6.67 -1.31
CA PHE A 494 -23.75 7.73 -1.70
C PHE A 494 -24.94 7.76 -0.74
N GLU A 495 -25.03 8.80 0.08
CA GLU A 495 -26.19 9.04 0.95
C GLU A 495 -27.42 9.39 0.10
N LEU A 496 -28.46 8.56 0.12
CA LEU A 496 -29.66 8.77 -0.69
C LEU A 496 -30.77 9.48 0.09
N GLY A 497 -30.87 9.18 1.39
CA GLY A 497 -31.83 9.78 2.30
C GLY A 497 -32.50 8.75 3.20
N ASN A 498 -33.55 9.19 3.90
CA ASN A 498 -34.22 8.36 4.91
C ASN A 498 -35.60 7.88 4.42
N THR A 499 -36.06 6.74 4.94
CA THR A 499 -37.43 6.29 4.74
C THR A 499 -38.42 7.20 5.47
N ILE A 500 -39.55 7.50 4.82
CA ILE A 500 -40.62 8.36 5.35
C ILE A 500 -41.98 7.66 5.30
N MET A 501 -42.87 7.94 6.25
CA MET A 501 -44.21 7.35 6.26
C MET A 501 -45.07 7.90 5.11
N LYS A 502 -45.53 7.00 4.22
CA LYS A 502 -46.51 7.25 3.16
C LYS A 502 -47.57 6.15 3.17
N SER A 503 -48.83 6.51 3.42
CA SER A 503 -49.98 5.59 3.36
C SER A 503 -49.78 4.28 4.16
N ASP A 504 -49.44 4.42 5.44
CA ASP A 504 -49.15 3.33 6.40
C ASP A 504 -47.91 2.48 6.11
N LYS A 505 -47.01 2.95 5.23
CA LYS A 505 -45.73 2.29 4.92
C LYS A 505 -44.57 3.26 5.04
N ALA A 506 -43.46 2.82 5.62
CA ALA A 506 -42.21 3.57 5.62
C ALA A 506 -41.46 3.30 4.32
N VAL A 507 -41.33 4.31 3.46
CA VAL A 507 -40.81 4.15 2.11
C VAL A 507 -39.79 5.23 1.78
N PHE A 508 -38.68 4.81 1.15
CA PHE A 508 -37.77 5.68 0.42
C PHE A 508 -38.05 5.57 -1.09
N GLU A 509 -38.16 6.70 -1.78
CA GLU A 509 -38.29 6.75 -3.24
C GLU A 509 -37.19 7.66 -3.79
N GLY A 510 -36.26 7.10 -4.55
CA GLY A 510 -35.12 7.87 -5.07
C GLY A 510 -34.51 7.25 -6.32
N LYS A 511 -33.51 7.95 -6.87
CA LYS A 511 -32.69 7.46 -7.97
C LYS A 511 -31.26 7.28 -7.48
N MET A 512 -30.57 6.31 -8.05
CA MET A 512 -29.19 5.96 -7.69
C MET A 512 -28.27 6.16 -8.90
N PRO A 513 -26.96 6.37 -8.69
CA PRO A 513 -25.98 6.40 -9.78
C PRO A 513 -25.85 5.02 -10.45
N PHE A 514 -25.36 4.99 -11.69
CA PHE A 514 -25.06 3.75 -12.39
C PHE A 514 -23.91 2.98 -11.71
N CYS A 515 -24.07 1.67 -11.55
CA CYS A 515 -23.00 0.80 -11.04
C CYS A 515 -22.99 -0.54 -11.77
N GLN A 516 -21.90 -0.82 -12.48
CA GLN A 516 -21.73 -2.06 -13.24
C GLN A 516 -21.02 -3.17 -12.44
N PHE A 517 -20.28 -2.81 -11.38
CA PHE A 517 -19.25 -3.66 -10.77
C PHE A 517 -19.56 -4.15 -9.34
N GLY A 518 -20.83 -4.39 -8.99
CA GLY A 518 -21.19 -4.96 -7.68
C GLY A 518 -21.58 -3.92 -6.63
N GLY A 519 -22.66 -3.18 -6.87
CA GLY A 519 -23.21 -2.21 -5.92
C GLY A 519 -23.97 -2.86 -4.76
N LYS A 520 -24.11 -2.11 -3.65
CA LYS A 520 -24.85 -2.52 -2.45
C LYS A 520 -25.69 -1.35 -1.93
N ILE A 521 -26.91 -1.60 -1.48
CA ILE A 521 -27.70 -0.63 -0.71
C ILE A 521 -27.46 -0.93 0.77
N LEU A 522 -27.05 0.07 1.54
CA LEU A 522 -26.80 0.00 2.97
C LEU A 522 -27.99 0.60 3.72
N PHE A 523 -28.37 -0.04 4.82
CA PHE A 523 -29.50 0.34 5.66
C PHE A 523 -29.03 0.55 7.10
N GLU A 524 -29.18 1.77 7.62
CA GLU A 524 -28.73 2.11 8.97
C GLU A 524 -29.82 2.83 9.77
N LYS A 525 -30.02 2.40 11.02
CA LYS A 525 -30.93 3.08 11.97
C LYS A 525 -30.48 2.81 13.40
N MET A 526 -30.44 3.85 14.23
CA MET A 526 -30.14 3.73 15.66
C MET A 526 -31.16 2.80 16.35
N GLY A 527 -30.66 1.86 17.17
CA GLY A 527 -31.47 0.83 17.83
C GLY A 527 -31.84 -0.35 16.93
N TYR A 528 -31.21 -0.47 15.75
CA TYR A 528 -31.38 -1.59 14.82
C TYR A 528 -30.01 -2.05 14.32
N LEU A 529 -29.90 -3.34 13.99
CA LEU A 529 -28.72 -3.88 13.30
C LEU A 529 -28.71 -3.35 11.86
N GLY A 530 -27.64 -2.63 11.50
CA GLY A 530 -27.42 -2.21 10.11
C GLY A 530 -27.15 -3.42 9.20
N ASP A 531 -27.65 -3.38 7.97
CA ASP A 531 -27.52 -4.48 7.02
C ASP A 531 -27.51 -3.95 5.58
N TYR A 532 -27.39 -4.83 4.58
CA TYR A 532 -27.24 -4.45 3.19
C TYR A 532 -28.01 -5.35 2.22
N LEU A 533 -28.20 -4.84 1.00
CA LEU A 533 -28.77 -5.56 -0.13
C LEU A 533 -27.82 -5.45 -1.33
N ASP A 534 -27.43 -6.58 -1.91
CA ASP A 534 -26.69 -6.59 -3.19
C ASP A 534 -27.57 -6.02 -4.30
N TYR A 535 -27.10 -4.94 -4.93
CA TYR A 535 -27.87 -4.24 -5.94
C TYR A 535 -26.96 -3.55 -6.96
N ASN A 536 -27.05 -3.98 -8.22
CA ASN A 536 -26.37 -3.31 -9.33
C ASN A 536 -27.35 -2.43 -10.10
N ASN A 537 -27.14 -1.12 -10.05
CA ASN A 537 -27.99 -0.17 -10.74
C ASN A 537 -27.58 0.03 -12.20
N TRP A 538 -28.22 -0.66 -13.14
CA TRP A 538 -27.90 -0.61 -14.57
C TRP A 538 -28.69 0.48 -15.32
N GLU A 539 -28.15 1.01 -16.43
CA GLU A 539 -28.78 2.10 -17.19
C GLU A 539 -30.17 1.76 -17.78
N GLN A 540 -30.44 0.48 -18.02
CA GLN A 540 -31.70 0.00 -18.59
C GLN A 540 -32.48 -0.82 -17.56
N GLY A 541 -33.67 -0.35 -17.18
CA GLY A 541 -34.55 -1.04 -16.25
C GLY A 541 -35.88 -0.32 -16.04
N ASN A 542 -36.88 -1.03 -15.52
CA ASN A 542 -38.12 -0.43 -15.01
C ASN A 542 -37.91 -0.02 -13.55
N ASP A 543 -38.78 0.84 -13.01
CA ASP A 543 -38.80 1.12 -11.57
C ASP A 543 -38.84 -0.18 -10.77
N GLU A 544 -38.09 -0.22 -9.66
CA GLU A 544 -37.96 -1.42 -8.83
C GLU A 544 -38.41 -1.15 -7.40
N PHE A 545 -38.97 -2.18 -6.80
CA PHE A 545 -39.53 -2.15 -5.46
C PHE A 545 -38.88 -3.24 -4.61
N PHE A 546 -38.33 -2.83 -3.48
CA PHE A 546 -37.72 -3.72 -2.49
C PHE A 546 -38.45 -3.56 -1.15
N THR A 547 -38.64 -4.68 -0.47
CA THR A 547 -38.95 -4.67 0.97
C THR A 547 -37.72 -5.15 1.70
N PHE A 548 -37.27 -4.41 2.70
CA PHE A 548 -36.12 -4.75 3.52
C PHE A 548 -36.48 -4.72 5.01
N GLU A 549 -35.95 -5.65 5.78
CA GLU A 549 -36.32 -5.87 7.18
C GLU A 549 -35.06 -5.78 8.05
N LEU A 550 -35.09 -4.91 9.08
CA LEU A 550 -33.98 -4.74 10.02
C LEU A 550 -34.33 -5.37 11.37
N TRP A 551 -33.34 -6.02 12.00
CA TRP A 551 -33.51 -6.53 13.36
C TRP A 551 -33.44 -5.37 14.37
N PRO A 552 -34.48 -5.16 15.20
CA PRO A 552 -34.37 -4.25 16.33
C PRO A 552 -33.37 -4.80 17.35
N VAL A 553 -32.64 -3.91 18.00
CA VAL A 553 -31.78 -4.27 19.12
C VAL A 553 -32.64 -4.56 20.35
N ALA A 554 -32.38 -5.69 21.01
CA ALA A 554 -33.02 -6.09 22.26
C ALA A 554 -32.05 -5.93 23.44
N GLU A 555 -32.47 -5.23 24.47
CA GLU A 555 -31.74 -5.16 25.74
C GLU A 555 -32.00 -6.42 26.57
N LYS A 556 -30.95 -7.13 26.97
CA LYS A 556 -31.02 -8.29 27.85
C LYS A 556 -30.13 -8.14 29.06
N LYS A 557 -30.68 -8.50 30.23
CA LYS A 557 -29.89 -8.66 31.44
C LYS A 557 -29.05 -9.94 31.34
N ILE A 558 -27.78 -9.82 31.72
CA ILE A 558 -26.81 -10.88 31.72
C ILE A 558 -26.41 -11.20 33.16
N ASN A 559 -26.34 -12.48 33.45
CA ASN A 559 -25.82 -13.01 34.70
C ASN A 559 -24.64 -13.93 34.37
N ILE A 560 -23.56 -13.84 35.15
CA ILE A 560 -22.44 -14.77 35.05
C ILE A 560 -22.35 -15.58 36.33
N LEU A 561 -22.34 -16.89 36.17
CA LEU A 561 -22.12 -17.85 37.24
C LEU A 561 -20.82 -18.62 36.95
N LYS A 562 -20.24 -19.25 37.97
CA LYS A 562 -19.10 -20.15 37.79
C LYS A 562 -19.48 -21.60 38.06
N ARG A 563 -18.82 -22.52 37.35
CA ARG A 563 -18.86 -23.96 37.62
C ARG A 563 -17.55 -24.37 38.27
N THR A 564 -17.63 -24.79 39.52
CA THR A 564 -16.49 -25.31 40.29
C THR A 564 -16.15 -26.72 39.81
N SER A 565 -14.96 -27.23 40.16
CA SER A 565 -14.59 -28.62 39.85
C SER A 565 -15.56 -29.63 40.48
N GLU A 566 -16.05 -29.37 41.69
CA GLU A 566 -17.08 -30.20 42.34
C GLU A 566 -18.41 -30.18 41.54
N ASN A 567 -18.82 -29.02 41.02
CA ASN A 567 -20.01 -28.93 40.18
C ASN A 567 -19.86 -29.78 38.91
N ILE A 568 -18.68 -29.76 38.28
CA ILE A 568 -18.42 -30.52 37.05
C ILE A 568 -18.48 -32.03 37.35
N GLU A 569 -17.82 -32.49 38.42
CA GLU A 569 -17.85 -33.90 38.83
C GLU A 569 -19.27 -34.41 39.15
N ASN A 570 -20.10 -33.58 39.81
CA ASN A 570 -21.49 -33.92 40.09
C ASN A 570 -22.32 -34.11 38.82
N ILE A 571 -22.13 -33.24 37.81
CA ILE A 571 -22.83 -33.34 36.53
C ILE A 571 -22.37 -34.60 35.78
N GLU A 572 -21.07 -34.86 35.73
CA GLU A 572 -20.50 -36.05 35.09
C GLU A 572 -21.05 -37.35 35.73
N GLY A 573 -21.11 -37.40 37.06
CA GLY A 573 -21.62 -38.56 37.79
C GLY A 573 -23.11 -38.86 37.55
N ALA A 574 -23.90 -37.86 37.14
CA ALA A 574 -25.32 -37.98 36.85
C ALA A 574 -25.64 -38.14 35.35
N GLY A 575 -24.66 -37.96 34.48
CA GLY A 575 -24.77 -38.00 33.02
C GLY A 575 -25.00 -36.62 32.38
N GLU A 576 -24.56 -36.44 31.14
CA GLU A 576 -24.56 -35.14 30.42
C GLU A 576 -25.94 -34.46 30.35
N GLU A 577 -27.04 -35.23 30.27
CA GLU A 577 -28.41 -34.68 30.26
C GLU A 577 -28.80 -34.02 31.60
N ALA A 578 -28.04 -34.26 32.66
CA ALA A 578 -28.29 -33.68 33.98
C ALA A 578 -27.91 -32.19 34.09
N ILE A 579 -27.26 -31.60 33.08
CA ILE A 579 -26.91 -30.17 33.05
C ILE A 579 -28.13 -29.26 33.29
N ILE A 580 -29.30 -29.67 32.77
CA ILE A 580 -30.58 -28.95 32.93
C ILE A 580 -31.12 -29.11 34.37
N MET A 581 -30.84 -30.24 35.03
CA MET A 581 -31.24 -30.45 36.44
C MET A 581 -30.32 -29.73 37.43
N TYR A 582 -29.05 -29.51 37.06
CA TYR A 582 -28.02 -28.85 37.88
C TYR A 582 -27.77 -27.38 37.49
N GLU A 583 -28.76 -26.73 36.88
CA GLU A 583 -28.80 -25.27 36.70
C GLU A 583 -28.60 -24.53 38.04
N THR A 584 -29.16 -25.08 39.12
CA THR A 584 -29.08 -24.51 40.49
C THR A 584 -27.77 -24.78 41.24
N GLU A 585 -26.87 -25.60 40.69
CA GLU A 585 -25.56 -25.88 41.33
C GLU A 585 -24.45 -24.95 40.87
N ALA A 586 -24.69 -24.12 39.84
CA ALA A 586 -23.74 -23.09 39.48
C ALA A 586 -23.63 -22.05 40.62
N THR A 587 -22.41 -21.61 40.89
CA THR A 587 -22.10 -20.77 42.04
C THR A 587 -22.01 -19.31 41.59
N GLU A 588 -22.49 -18.38 42.41
CA GLU A 588 -22.22 -16.95 42.19
C GLU A 588 -20.73 -16.66 42.33
N LEU A 589 -20.27 -15.55 41.76
CA LEU A 589 -18.90 -15.10 41.93
C LEU A 589 -18.64 -14.74 43.40
N ASN A 590 -17.47 -15.11 43.92
CA ASN A 590 -17.05 -14.71 45.27
C ASN A 590 -16.67 -13.21 45.31
N LEU A 591 -16.61 -12.62 46.50
CA LEU A 591 -16.16 -11.22 46.71
C LEU A 591 -14.74 -10.94 46.22
N THR A 592 -13.92 -11.99 46.11
CA THR A 592 -12.55 -11.96 45.59
C THR A 592 -12.49 -12.30 44.10
N GLU A 593 -13.60 -12.42 43.40
CA GLU A 593 -13.63 -12.86 42.01
C GLU A 593 -14.23 -11.80 41.10
N LYS A 594 -13.70 -11.76 39.88
CA LYS A 594 -14.18 -10.89 38.81
C LYS A 594 -14.20 -11.67 37.50
N VAL A 595 -15.18 -11.39 36.66
CA VAL A 595 -15.18 -11.90 35.29
C VAL A 595 -15.05 -10.74 34.33
N ILE A 596 -14.01 -10.80 33.51
CA ILE A 596 -13.87 -10.01 32.29
C ILE A 596 -14.66 -10.72 31.22
N PHE A 597 -15.70 -10.09 30.67
CA PHE A 597 -16.55 -10.69 29.67
C PHE A 597 -16.47 -9.88 28.38
N ASN A 598 -16.04 -10.53 27.30
CA ASN A 598 -16.04 -10.01 25.94
C ASN A 598 -17.02 -10.82 25.09
N LEU A 599 -17.78 -10.12 24.27
CA LEU A 599 -18.82 -10.69 23.42
C LEU A 599 -18.74 -10.03 22.05
N GLU A 600 -18.58 -10.83 21.01
CA GLU A 600 -18.51 -10.36 19.63
C GLU A 600 -19.53 -11.12 18.78
N ARG A 601 -20.34 -10.41 17.99
CA ARG A 601 -21.26 -11.06 17.06
C ARG A 601 -20.50 -11.42 15.78
N GLN A 602 -20.62 -12.67 15.33
CA GLN A 602 -20.12 -13.08 14.03
C GLN A 602 -20.90 -12.39 12.92
N LYS A 603 -20.22 -11.54 12.14
CA LYS A 603 -20.82 -10.86 11.00
C LYS A 603 -20.99 -11.84 9.84
N ASN A 604 -22.15 -11.77 9.19
CA ASN A 604 -22.37 -12.49 7.94
C ASN A 604 -21.66 -11.81 6.75
N SER A 605 -21.28 -10.54 6.91
CA SER A 605 -20.65 -9.70 5.89
C SER A 605 -19.96 -8.49 6.51
N SER A 606 -18.92 -7.97 5.86
CA SER A 606 -18.25 -6.73 6.28
C SER A 606 -19.12 -5.47 6.16
N PHE A 607 -20.24 -5.55 5.44
CA PHE A 607 -21.22 -4.46 5.27
C PHE A 607 -22.36 -4.51 6.29
N GLU A 608 -22.40 -5.54 7.14
CA GLU A 608 -23.30 -5.60 8.27
C GLU A 608 -22.81 -4.62 9.35
N GLY A 609 -23.72 -3.80 9.85
CA GLY A 609 -23.44 -2.83 10.90
C GLY A 609 -22.95 -3.51 12.17
N ASP A 610 -22.12 -2.82 12.94
CA ASP A 610 -21.80 -3.29 14.28
C ASP A 610 -23.06 -3.20 15.15
N VAL A 611 -23.38 -4.28 15.87
CA VAL A 611 -24.31 -4.15 17.01
C VAL A 611 -23.58 -3.29 18.05
N PRO A 612 -24.18 -2.19 18.52
CA PRO A 612 -23.52 -1.39 19.55
C PRO A 612 -23.25 -2.27 20.77
N LEU A 613 -22.01 -2.21 21.29
CA LEU A 613 -21.46 -2.96 22.44
C LEU A 613 -20.85 -4.34 22.11
N VAL A 614 -19.66 -4.33 21.51
CA VAL A 614 -18.53 -5.12 22.03
C VAL A 614 -18.18 -4.51 23.39
N GLY A 615 -18.95 -4.92 24.40
CA GLY A 615 -18.91 -4.35 25.74
C GLY A 615 -18.02 -5.19 26.62
N PHE A 616 -16.88 -4.63 27.03
CA PHE A 616 -16.18 -5.13 28.19
C PHE A 616 -17.09 -4.96 29.41
N LEU A 617 -17.58 -6.06 29.99
CA LEU A 617 -18.27 -6.03 31.28
C LEU A 617 -17.40 -6.66 32.36
N LEU A 618 -17.38 -6.00 33.52
CA LEU A 618 -16.72 -6.51 34.71
C LEU A 618 -17.77 -6.92 35.74
N PHE A 619 -18.03 -8.23 35.81
CA PHE A 619 -18.97 -8.75 36.79
C PHE A 619 -18.32 -8.84 38.17
N ARG A 620 -19.02 -8.31 39.18
CA ARG A 620 -18.66 -8.38 40.60
C ARG A 620 -19.89 -8.71 41.44
N PRO A 621 -19.73 -9.27 42.65
CA PRO A 621 -20.88 -9.59 43.49
C PRO A 621 -21.56 -8.33 44.04
N GLU A 622 -22.89 -8.34 44.13
CA GLU A 622 -23.77 -7.18 44.41
C GLU A 622 -23.47 -6.42 45.73
N ASN A 623 -22.60 -6.92 46.62
CA ASN A 623 -22.29 -6.30 47.93
C ASN A 623 -20.81 -5.92 48.13
N GLY A 624 -19.96 -6.05 47.10
CA GLY A 624 -18.55 -5.66 47.18
C GLY A 624 -18.36 -4.16 46.99
N SER A 625 -18.49 -3.36 48.05
CA SER A 625 -17.96 -1.99 48.00
C SER A 625 -16.46 -2.06 47.76
N LEU A 626 -15.95 -1.34 46.75
CA LEU A 626 -14.52 -1.09 46.56
C LEU A 626 -13.99 -0.29 47.76
N ALA A 627 -13.73 -0.95 48.88
CA ALA A 627 -12.77 -0.44 49.84
C ALA A 627 -11.40 -0.73 49.21
N MET A 628 -10.95 0.16 48.33
CA MET A 628 -9.57 0.13 47.86
C MET A 628 -8.68 0.14 49.10
N ASN A 629 -7.84 -0.87 49.24
CA ASN A 629 -6.85 -0.89 50.30
C ASN A 629 -5.80 0.18 49.98
N GLN A 630 -6.06 1.42 50.42
CA GLN A 630 -5.18 2.57 50.21
C GLN A 630 -3.76 2.27 50.69
N ASP A 631 -3.59 1.39 51.68
CA ASP A 631 -2.27 0.99 52.17
C ASP A 631 -1.50 0.19 51.12
N SER A 632 -2.15 -0.69 50.36
CA SER A 632 -1.50 -1.48 49.30
C SER A 632 -1.10 -0.62 48.09
N GLN A 633 -1.92 0.37 47.73
CA GLN A 633 -1.56 1.30 46.66
C GLN A 633 -0.45 2.26 47.07
N ARG A 634 -0.47 2.72 48.32
CA ARG A 634 0.62 3.49 48.91
C ARG A 634 1.91 2.68 48.87
N GLU A 635 1.88 1.41 49.26
CA GLU A 635 3.05 0.52 49.22
C GLU A 635 3.60 0.35 47.79
N ASN A 636 2.73 0.15 46.78
CA ASN A 636 3.18 0.08 45.38
C ASN A 636 3.83 1.38 44.89
N ILE A 637 3.27 2.55 45.23
CA ILE A 637 3.85 3.85 44.86
C ILE A 637 5.23 4.03 45.52
N GLU A 638 5.39 3.60 46.77
CA GLU A 638 6.67 3.62 47.47
C GLU A 638 7.68 2.65 46.84
N THR A 639 7.28 1.44 46.46
CA THR A 639 8.15 0.47 45.77
C THR A 639 8.64 1.01 44.43
N LEU A 640 7.76 1.59 43.60
CA LEU A 640 8.15 2.20 42.31
C LEU A 640 9.16 3.33 42.49
N TYR A 641 9.08 4.06 43.60
CA TYR A 641 10.03 5.12 43.94
C TYR A 641 11.37 4.56 44.43
N ASP A 642 11.35 3.56 45.31
CA ASP A 642 12.54 2.90 45.84
C ASP A 642 13.34 2.18 44.72
N GLU A 643 12.64 1.66 43.71
CA GLU A 643 13.23 1.08 42.50
C GLU A 643 13.72 2.14 41.49
N GLY A 644 13.46 3.42 41.73
CA GLY A 644 13.87 4.53 40.87
C GLY A 644 13.07 4.67 39.57
N MET A 645 11.93 3.99 39.45
CA MET A 645 11.04 4.07 38.27
C MET A 645 10.27 5.39 38.20
N ILE A 646 10.02 6.02 39.34
CA ILE A 646 9.37 7.34 39.43
C ILE A 646 10.21 8.29 40.28
N ASN A 647 10.20 9.58 39.93
CA ASN A 647 10.88 10.60 40.72
C ASN A 647 9.99 11.08 41.88
N ASP A 648 10.59 11.81 42.84
CA ASP A 648 9.89 12.25 44.05
C ASP A 648 8.69 13.16 43.74
N SER A 649 8.76 13.96 42.67
CA SER A 649 7.62 14.81 42.26
C SER A 649 6.41 13.97 41.87
N LEU A 650 6.62 12.92 41.06
CA LEU A 650 5.56 12.02 40.62
C LEU A 650 5.02 11.16 41.78
N ARG A 651 5.91 10.73 42.68
CA ARG A 651 5.54 10.03 43.92
C ARG A 651 4.59 10.88 44.78
N GLN A 652 4.94 12.14 45.04
CA GLN A 652 4.11 13.03 45.86
C GLN A 652 2.77 13.30 45.18
N GLU A 653 2.75 13.43 43.84
CA GLU A 653 1.52 13.58 43.07
C GLU A 653 0.60 12.37 43.25
N TYR A 654 1.11 11.15 43.06
CA TYR A 654 0.33 9.92 43.25
C TYR A 654 -0.15 9.70 44.68
N LEU A 655 0.69 9.96 45.68
CA LEU A 655 0.29 9.88 47.10
C LEU A 655 -0.80 10.91 47.42
N SER A 656 -0.72 12.12 46.87
CA SER A 656 -1.72 13.17 47.08
C SER A 656 -3.05 12.86 46.38
N ALA A 657 -3.01 12.23 45.19
CA ALA A 657 -4.19 11.78 44.47
C ALA A 657 -4.89 10.64 45.24
N LEU A 658 -4.11 9.70 45.79
CA LEU A 658 -4.60 8.60 46.61
C LEU A 658 -5.32 9.10 47.88
N GLU A 659 -4.81 10.15 48.53
CA GLU A 659 -5.42 10.76 49.72
C GLU A 659 -6.69 11.57 49.43
N GLN A 660 -6.85 12.09 48.21
CA GLN A 660 -8.03 12.85 47.81
C GLN A 660 -9.21 11.97 47.37
N GLN A 661 -8.98 10.67 47.23
CA GLN A 661 -9.97 9.72 46.77
C GLN A 661 -10.92 9.32 47.93
N THR A 662 -12.02 10.05 48.10
CA THR A 662 -13.13 9.64 48.98
C THR A 662 -13.92 8.50 48.33
N ASP A 663 -14.30 7.47 49.12
CA ASP A 663 -15.11 6.29 48.76
C ASP A 663 -15.96 6.48 47.50
N LEU A 664 -15.39 6.10 46.35
CA LEU A 664 -16.07 6.11 45.06
C LEU A 664 -17.03 4.91 45.02
N THR A 665 -18.29 5.14 45.37
CA THR A 665 -19.36 4.17 45.07
C THR A 665 -19.58 4.19 43.56
N LEU A 666 -19.07 3.18 42.85
CA LEU A 666 -19.39 2.99 41.44
C LEU A 666 -20.92 2.87 41.30
N PRO A 667 -21.52 3.48 40.26
CA PRO A 667 -22.93 3.25 39.97
C PRO A 667 -23.14 1.75 39.76
N GLU A 668 -24.22 1.22 40.31
CA GLU A 668 -24.69 -0.15 40.10
C GLU A 668 -24.61 -0.45 38.59
N GLN A 669 -23.73 -1.37 38.19
CA GLN A 669 -23.66 -1.78 36.79
C GLN A 669 -24.94 -2.55 36.49
N ASN A 670 -25.85 -1.92 35.76
CA ASN A 670 -26.96 -2.62 35.16
C ASN A 670 -26.34 -3.54 34.10
N ASN A 671 -26.25 -4.85 34.40
CA ASN A 671 -25.70 -5.88 33.51
C ASN A 671 -26.57 -6.10 32.26
N ILE A 672 -26.95 -5.03 31.56
CA ILE A 672 -27.83 -5.03 30.40
C ILE A 672 -26.96 -4.84 29.16
N MET A 673 -27.08 -5.74 28.19
CA MET A 673 -26.42 -5.64 26.89
C MET A 673 -27.43 -5.68 25.74
N GLU A 674 -26.99 -5.19 24.59
CA GLU A 674 -27.76 -5.11 23.36
C GLU A 674 -27.51 -6.36 22.48
N PHE A 675 -28.58 -7.02 22.06
CA PHE A 675 -28.53 -8.24 21.23
C PHE A 675 -29.46 -8.15 20.03
N VAL A 676 -29.07 -8.88 18.98
CA VAL A 676 -29.92 -9.24 17.84
C VAL A 676 -29.77 -10.74 17.54
N PRO A 677 -30.69 -11.39 16.80
CA PRO A 677 -30.52 -12.78 16.43
C PRO A 677 -29.22 -13.02 15.63
N GLY A 678 -28.47 -14.07 15.97
CA GLY A 678 -27.18 -14.35 15.35
C GLY A 678 -26.26 -15.24 16.20
N THR A 679 -25.09 -15.56 15.65
CA THR A 679 -24.02 -16.28 16.36
C THR A 679 -23.06 -15.29 17.00
N TYR A 680 -22.65 -15.59 18.22
CA TYR A 680 -21.77 -14.77 19.03
C TYR A 680 -20.61 -15.62 19.52
N ASP A 681 -19.43 -15.02 19.49
CA ASP A 681 -18.23 -15.50 20.15
C ASP A 681 -18.12 -14.83 21.52
N VAL A 682 -17.95 -15.65 22.55
CA VAL A 682 -17.80 -15.22 23.94
C VAL A 682 -16.38 -15.57 24.37
N GLU A 683 -15.72 -14.60 24.97
CA GLU A 683 -14.46 -14.80 25.66
C GLU A 683 -14.58 -14.19 27.06
N ALA A 684 -14.55 -15.05 28.07
CA ALA A 684 -14.66 -14.66 29.46
C ALA A 684 -13.45 -15.15 30.25
N HIS A 685 -12.86 -14.26 31.06
CA HIS A 685 -11.73 -14.57 31.94
C HIS A 685 -12.14 -14.39 33.39
N LEU A 686 -12.07 -15.48 34.17
CA LEU A 686 -12.30 -15.45 35.62
C LEU A 686 -10.99 -15.11 36.32
N ILE A 687 -11.01 -14.04 37.10
CA ILE A 687 -9.85 -13.54 37.83
C ILE A 687 -10.16 -13.63 39.33
N TYR A 688 -9.30 -14.33 40.04
CA TYR A 688 -9.24 -14.31 41.50
C TYR A 688 -8.34 -13.16 41.96
N GLU A 689 -8.78 -12.40 42.94
CA GLU A 689 -8.08 -11.31 43.61
C GLU A 689 -7.89 -11.65 45.09
N GLY A 690 -6.66 -11.98 45.47
CA GLY A 690 -6.29 -12.36 46.81
C GLY A 690 -4.78 -12.59 46.91
N ASN A 691 -4.28 -12.74 48.13
CA ASN A 691 -2.88 -13.03 48.36
C ASN A 691 -2.57 -14.48 48.01
N ILE A 692 -1.92 -14.69 46.87
CA ILE A 692 -1.42 -15.99 46.43
C ILE A 692 0.08 -16.00 46.72
N SER A 693 0.56 -17.00 47.47
CA SER A 693 1.99 -17.22 47.65
C SER A 693 2.37 -18.60 47.15
N ILE A 694 3.27 -18.64 46.18
CA ILE A 694 3.90 -19.86 45.69
C ILE A 694 5.23 -19.98 46.44
N PRO A 695 5.37 -20.97 47.35
CA PRO A 695 6.58 -21.11 48.14
C PRO A 695 7.79 -21.39 47.24
N SER A 696 8.99 -20.99 47.69
CA SER A 696 10.23 -21.34 46.99
C SER A 696 10.37 -22.85 46.80
N ASP A 697 10.86 -23.28 45.65
CA ASP A 697 11.09 -24.69 45.32
C ASP A 697 12.47 -24.89 44.71
N THR A 698 12.95 -26.12 44.66
CA THR A 698 14.27 -26.46 44.13
C THR A 698 14.13 -27.65 43.19
N LYS A 699 14.30 -27.40 41.89
CA LYS A 699 14.15 -28.41 40.85
C LYS A 699 15.49 -28.77 40.23
N ASN A 700 15.78 -30.06 40.16
CA ASN A 700 16.95 -30.52 39.43
C ASN A 700 16.59 -30.64 37.95
N ILE A 701 17.23 -29.83 37.11
CA ILE A 701 17.07 -29.83 35.66
C ILE A 701 18.31 -30.51 35.05
N CYS A 702 18.10 -31.32 34.03
CA CYS A 702 19.19 -32.04 33.37
C CYS A 702 19.57 -31.30 32.08
N GLU A 703 20.85 -30.92 31.96
CA GLU A 703 21.38 -30.08 30.87
C GLU A 703 21.51 -30.85 29.52
N SER A 704 21.29 -32.17 29.51
CA SER A 704 21.55 -32.99 28.32
C SER A 704 20.41 -32.95 27.31
N THR A 705 20.75 -32.56 26.07
CA THR A 705 19.97 -32.74 24.85
C THR A 705 19.17 -34.04 24.87
N CYS A 706 17.85 -33.94 24.96
CA CYS A 706 16.96 -35.08 24.73
C CYS A 706 17.23 -35.64 23.34
N THR A 707 17.68 -36.89 23.26
CA THR A 707 17.77 -37.58 21.99
C THR A 707 16.37 -37.72 21.38
N PHE A 708 16.23 -37.40 20.10
CA PHE A 708 14.99 -37.48 19.33
C PHE A 708 14.31 -38.85 19.56
N GLY A 709 13.24 -38.90 20.36
CA GLY A 709 12.50 -40.12 20.68
C GLY A 709 12.06 -40.30 22.15
N ASP A 710 12.62 -39.55 23.11
CA ASP A 710 12.32 -39.71 24.56
C ASP A 710 11.38 -38.63 25.13
N PHE A 711 10.68 -37.90 24.28
CA PHE A 711 9.71 -36.91 24.70
C PHE A 711 8.39 -37.60 25.09
N ASN A 712 7.86 -37.28 26.26
CA ASN A 712 6.47 -37.59 26.56
C ASN A 712 5.53 -36.71 25.71
N GLU A 713 4.22 -36.92 25.84
CA GLU A 713 3.17 -36.21 25.11
C GLU A 713 3.20 -34.67 25.34
N TRP A 714 3.97 -34.21 26.34
CA TRP A 714 4.12 -32.81 26.75
C TRP A 714 5.48 -32.20 26.33
N GLY A 715 6.29 -32.91 25.54
CA GLY A 715 7.61 -32.42 25.13
C GLY A 715 8.66 -32.44 26.24
N GLU A 716 8.42 -33.13 27.35
CA GLU A 716 9.39 -33.29 28.43
C GLU A 716 10.24 -34.55 28.20
N CYS A 717 11.54 -34.46 28.49
CA CYS A 717 12.44 -35.62 28.51
C CYS A 717 11.97 -36.62 29.57
N SER A 718 11.36 -37.73 29.15
CA SER A 718 10.93 -38.81 30.05
C SER A 718 12.08 -39.72 30.51
N GLY A 719 13.29 -39.49 30.00
CA GLY A 719 14.48 -40.26 30.32
C GLY A 719 15.01 -39.90 31.71
N TYR A 720 15.19 -40.92 32.57
CA TYR A 720 16.10 -40.86 33.70
C TYR A 720 17.37 -40.12 33.28
N CYS A 721 17.73 -39.03 33.98
CA CYS A 721 18.99 -38.35 33.75
C CYS A 721 20.08 -39.42 33.72
N GLY A 722 20.68 -39.61 32.54
CA GLY A 722 21.61 -40.71 32.32
C GLY A 722 22.69 -40.69 33.38
N LEU A 723 23.25 -41.85 33.71
CA LEU A 723 24.21 -42.11 34.81
C LEU A 723 25.49 -41.21 34.84
N THR A 724 25.57 -40.19 33.99
CA THR A 724 26.72 -39.31 33.76
C THR A 724 26.36 -37.84 33.47
N GLY A 725 25.09 -37.43 33.51
CA GLY A 725 24.70 -36.04 33.24
C GLY A 725 24.70 -35.19 34.50
N ASP A 726 25.41 -34.06 34.47
CA ASP A 726 25.37 -33.06 35.54
C ASP A 726 23.93 -32.52 35.66
N THR A 727 23.37 -32.61 36.87
CA THR A 727 22.07 -32.00 37.21
C THR A 727 22.34 -30.59 37.68
N GLU A 728 21.82 -29.59 36.96
CA GLU A 728 21.80 -28.23 37.48
C GLU A 728 20.58 -28.08 38.40
N THR A 729 20.82 -27.56 39.59
CA THR A 729 19.74 -27.26 40.53
C THR A 729 19.20 -25.86 40.20
N LEU A 730 17.98 -25.79 39.67
CA LEU A 730 17.24 -24.54 39.52
C LEU A 730 16.55 -24.22 40.85
N GLU A 731 17.00 -23.17 41.52
CA GLU A 731 16.30 -22.58 42.66
C GLU A 731 15.19 -21.66 42.13
N LEU A 732 13.94 -21.98 42.49
CA LEU A 732 12.76 -21.19 42.19
C LEU A 732 12.41 -20.39 43.45
N GLU A 733 12.49 -19.06 43.37
CA GLU A 733 12.22 -18.18 44.51
C GLU A 733 10.73 -18.21 44.91
N GLU A 734 10.41 -17.77 46.13
CA GLU A 734 9.03 -17.56 46.53
C GLU A 734 8.39 -16.47 45.66
N LYS A 735 7.19 -16.73 45.13
CA LYS A 735 6.47 -15.78 44.28
C LYS A 735 5.13 -15.42 44.91
N SER A 736 4.95 -14.14 45.22
CA SER A 736 3.67 -13.59 45.67
C SER A 736 2.96 -12.86 44.54
N MET A 737 1.63 -13.02 44.47
CA MET A 737 0.76 -12.41 43.48
C MET A 737 -0.54 -11.95 44.16
N SER A 738 -1.07 -10.81 43.72
CA SER A 738 -2.34 -10.25 44.22
C SER A 738 -3.55 -10.68 43.39
N SER A 739 -3.32 -11.29 42.22
CA SER A 739 -4.36 -11.76 41.32
C SER A 739 -3.89 -12.95 40.49
N TRP A 740 -4.82 -13.81 40.11
CA TRP A 740 -4.56 -14.95 39.24
C TRP A 740 -5.75 -15.23 38.33
N MET A 741 -5.48 -15.66 37.09
CA MET A 741 -6.51 -16.15 36.17
C MET A 741 -6.98 -17.52 36.64
N SER A 742 -8.08 -17.55 37.38
CA SER A 742 -8.62 -18.75 38.02
C SER A 742 -9.71 -19.42 37.18
N GLY A 743 -9.73 -19.19 35.86
CA GLY A 743 -10.69 -19.82 34.96
C GLY A 743 -11.14 -18.96 33.79
N GLY A 744 -12.16 -19.42 33.07
CA GLY A 744 -12.74 -18.69 31.94
C GLY A 744 -13.81 -19.46 31.16
N ALA A 745 -14.27 -18.87 30.06
CA ALA A 745 -15.19 -19.43 29.07
C ALA A 745 -14.81 -18.93 27.67
N ILE A 746 -14.56 -19.83 26.72
CA ILE A 746 -14.46 -19.52 25.29
C ILE A 746 -15.50 -20.39 24.60
N LEU A 747 -16.52 -19.75 24.02
CA LEU A 747 -17.59 -20.48 23.34
C LEU A 747 -18.23 -19.66 22.24
N ASN A 748 -18.81 -20.37 21.28
CA ASN A 748 -19.73 -19.80 20.32
C ASN A 748 -21.17 -20.22 20.63
N PHE A 749 -22.11 -19.29 20.57
CA PHE A 749 -23.53 -19.63 20.74
C PHE A 749 -24.41 -18.83 19.79
N THR A 750 -25.57 -19.37 19.46
CA THR A 750 -26.52 -18.73 18.56
C THR A 750 -27.78 -18.34 19.32
N LEU A 751 -28.13 -17.05 19.28
CA LEU A 751 -29.41 -16.54 19.75
C LEU A 751 -30.43 -16.59 18.62
N THR A 752 -31.51 -17.33 18.84
CA THR A 752 -32.68 -17.31 17.95
C THR A 752 -33.51 -16.04 18.17
N GLU A 753 -34.44 -15.76 17.26
CA GLU A 753 -35.38 -14.64 17.40
C GLU A 753 -36.20 -14.72 18.68
N GLU A 754 -36.85 -15.87 18.93
CA GLU A 754 -37.66 -16.08 20.15
C GLU A 754 -36.83 -15.87 21.42
N GLN A 755 -35.58 -16.33 21.38
CA GLN A 755 -34.64 -16.15 22.49
C GLN A 755 -34.20 -14.71 22.67
N THR A 756 -33.96 -13.95 21.59
CA THR A 756 -33.46 -12.58 21.66
C THR A 756 -34.50 -11.63 22.25
N TYR A 757 -35.78 -11.82 21.91
CA TYR A 757 -36.86 -10.90 22.30
C TYR A 757 -37.74 -11.42 23.45
N ASN A 758 -37.38 -12.54 24.09
CA ASN A 758 -38.05 -12.97 25.32
C ASN A 758 -37.58 -12.13 26.53
N GLU A 759 -38.37 -12.14 27.61
CA GLU A 759 -38.05 -11.43 28.87
C GLU A 759 -37.02 -12.17 29.75
N LYS A 760 -36.45 -13.29 29.30
CA LYS A 760 -35.51 -14.07 30.12
C LYS A 760 -34.11 -13.46 30.06
N ASP A 761 -33.46 -13.44 31.21
CA ASP A 761 -32.03 -13.12 31.33
C ASP A 761 -31.18 -14.16 30.59
N LEU A 762 -30.00 -13.74 30.12
CA LEU A 762 -28.97 -14.65 29.63
C LEU A 762 -28.03 -15.02 30.77
N ILE A 763 -27.86 -16.32 31.02
CA ILE A 763 -26.95 -16.81 32.04
C ILE A 763 -25.75 -17.45 31.37
N PHE A 764 -24.57 -16.87 31.56
CA PHE A 764 -23.30 -17.45 31.11
C PHE A 764 -22.60 -18.15 32.26
N TYR A 765 -21.80 -19.16 31.92
CA TYR A 765 -21.00 -19.90 32.88
C TYR A 765 -19.52 -19.78 32.53
N VAL A 766 -18.69 -19.56 33.55
CA VAL A 766 -17.23 -19.71 33.46
C VAL A 766 -16.78 -20.94 34.22
N LEU A 767 -15.79 -21.65 33.71
CA LEU A 767 -15.20 -22.78 34.44
C LEU A 767 -14.14 -22.25 35.41
N GLU A 768 -14.21 -22.71 36.66
CA GLU A 768 -13.18 -22.42 37.66
C GLU A 768 -12.01 -23.38 37.52
N MET A 769 -10.81 -22.84 37.59
CA MET A 769 -9.55 -23.56 37.68
C MET A 769 -8.95 -23.37 39.08
N SER A 770 -8.27 -24.40 39.58
CA SER A 770 -7.56 -24.33 40.85
C SER A 770 -6.49 -23.25 40.82
N ILE A 771 -6.46 -22.41 41.86
CA ILE A 771 -5.38 -21.46 42.09
C ILE A 771 -4.10 -22.27 42.39
N PRO A 772 -2.96 -21.99 41.74
CA PRO A 772 -1.73 -22.73 42.01
C PRO A 772 -1.30 -22.53 43.47
N GLU A 773 -0.94 -23.62 44.14
CA GLU A 773 -0.35 -23.59 45.49
C GLU A 773 1.15 -23.91 45.46
N SER A 774 1.66 -24.35 44.30
CA SER A 774 3.05 -24.75 44.09
C SER A 774 3.56 -24.42 42.68
N TRP A 775 4.89 -24.46 42.50
CA TRP A 775 5.52 -24.32 41.19
C TRP A 775 5.15 -25.44 40.21
N ASP A 776 4.87 -26.65 40.72
CA ASP A 776 4.35 -27.76 39.91
C ASP A 776 2.94 -27.47 39.38
N ASP A 777 2.09 -26.86 40.19
CA ASP A 777 0.75 -26.48 39.76
C ASP A 777 0.84 -25.41 38.67
N MET A 778 1.68 -24.38 38.87
CA MET A 778 1.90 -23.33 37.86
C MET A 778 2.33 -23.88 36.50
N ILE A 779 3.21 -24.89 36.48
CA ILE A 779 3.71 -25.49 35.23
C ILE A 779 2.63 -26.35 34.56
N LYS A 780 1.73 -26.96 35.35
CA LYS A 780 0.64 -27.81 34.85
C LYS A 780 -0.62 -27.03 34.48
N ILE A 781 -0.63 -25.70 34.67
CA ILE A 781 -1.77 -24.88 34.31
C ILE A 781 -1.91 -24.90 32.80
N LYS A 782 -3.06 -25.43 32.37
CA LYS A 782 -3.50 -25.44 30.99
C LYS A 782 -3.96 -24.04 30.58
N SER A 783 -3.88 -23.74 29.28
CA SER A 783 -4.60 -22.57 28.76
C SER A 783 -6.12 -22.76 28.95
N ILE A 784 -6.89 -21.67 28.88
CA ILE A 784 -8.36 -21.75 28.96
C ILE A 784 -8.91 -22.68 27.86
N ASP A 785 -8.38 -22.58 26.64
CA ASP A 785 -8.74 -23.45 25.51
C ASP A 785 -8.47 -24.93 25.83
N GLU A 786 -7.26 -25.25 26.31
CA GLU A 786 -6.86 -26.63 26.68
C GLU A 786 -7.65 -27.18 27.87
N TYR A 787 -8.06 -26.32 28.79
CA TYR A 787 -8.90 -26.71 29.93
C TYR A 787 -10.36 -26.98 29.50
N GLN A 788 -10.82 -26.31 28.44
CA GLN A 788 -12.20 -26.35 27.95
C GLN A 788 -12.48 -27.36 26.84
N GLU A 789 -11.45 -27.91 26.19
CA GLU A 789 -11.60 -28.77 25.00
C GLU A 789 -12.63 -29.90 25.18
N ASP A 790 -12.71 -30.49 26.38
CA ASP A 790 -13.65 -31.55 26.75
C ASP A 790 -14.84 -31.08 27.62
N LYS A 791 -14.98 -29.76 27.83
CA LYS A 791 -15.92 -29.15 28.79
C LYS A 791 -16.84 -28.08 28.20
N ILE A 792 -16.85 -27.90 26.89
CA ILE A 792 -17.61 -26.80 26.25
C ILE A 792 -19.13 -26.89 26.52
N HIS A 793 -19.67 -28.10 26.71
CA HIS A 793 -21.10 -28.30 27.04
C HIS A 793 -21.49 -27.78 28.43
N TYR A 794 -20.53 -27.60 29.35
CA TYR A 794 -20.79 -27.04 30.69
C TYR A 794 -20.93 -25.52 30.71
N ILE A 795 -20.49 -24.84 29.64
CA ILE A 795 -20.49 -23.37 29.52
C ILE A 795 -21.53 -22.82 28.55
N VAL A 796 -22.36 -23.69 27.95
CA VAL A 796 -23.45 -23.26 27.07
C VAL A 796 -24.40 -22.35 27.85
N PRO A 797 -24.68 -21.13 27.36
CA PRO A 797 -25.54 -20.20 28.06
C PRO A 797 -26.98 -20.71 28.14
N LEU A 798 -27.65 -20.40 29.24
CA LEU A 798 -29.10 -20.63 29.35
C LEU A 798 -29.86 -19.39 28.86
N ILE A 799 -30.91 -19.65 28.06
CA ILE A 799 -31.59 -18.66 27.20
C ILE A 799 -33.12 -18.66 27.39
#